data_AF-A0A8H4M9L1-F1
#
_entry.id   AF-A0A8H4M9L1-F1
#
_cell.length_a   1.000
_cell.length_b   1.000
_cell.length_c   1.000
_cell.angle_alpha   90.00
_cell.angle_beta   90.00
_cell.angle_gamma   90.00
#
_symmetry.space_group_name_H-M   'P 1'
#
loop_
_entity.id
_entity.type
_entity.pdbx_description
1 polymer ?
#
loop_
_entity_poly.entity_id
_entity_poly.type
_entity_poly.pdbx_seq_one_letter_code
_entity_poly.pdbx_strand_id
1 'polypeptide(L)'
;MHSDSPSLVRWLRAQCSRRRYQCAFAAAILMLLLFHFHTTVVPMESSSRLTSHFSTPSIAREVSARSLLSRPISKDPVKIPKIIHQTWFPAGSNMSERAQSWVQTMREQNPDWEWVLWDDETNNLLVQTYFPWFWDIYSGLPKEILRADLVRNFYMYLFGGMYADVDTEALVPVEPLFIGHGTSVASHHKTLSSLPPSRSPLVQRAFMGRMSHSDDLMASAAVPNGWMASPPGHPFWLMNIIFLMEHPEGTGDGSVEGLTGPGVLSLMIKHYYENFKNESLRQHVCDRVQQRQPSWSIFCGDEYVHNERLRDALILLPRQQIYPYSWADDRDSVCLAAHNNPLFDADECKRLMDVDAWPIHDFYGDNKSNWHLALDVLSWIFWSNATILLNKWIINSTAFHYPILLTCWHLVFATIVTQVLARTTRLLDGRRNIPMDARMYCRSILPIGLLYCGTLVCSNMVYLYLNISFIQMLKAAGPVVTLITSWSWKVAKPSIGAFINILIITLSVAMAVSGEIRFSWLGFGFQFASLVFDANRLVMVQILLSDSGQKMDPLVSLYYFAPACAFMTSLVAWQTEYASFEWSSIAQAGWTVLTLSAVMGFMLNVSIFLLIGKTSGLAMTLISIPKNILLIAISVILWHTPITSMQLLGYNIALWSLLFYSIGWNTVKAHIGALRVLSRKSEENEVLLADRV
;
A
#
# COMPACT_ATOMS: atom_id res chain seq x y z
N MET A 1 -4.66 -36.88 -51.08
CA MET A 1 -3.28 -36.85 -50.54
C MET A 1 -3.10 -35.53 -49.80
N HIS A 2 -2.55 -35.60 -48.59
CA HIS A 2 -2.78 -34.69 -47.45
C HIS A 2 -2.53 -33.19 -47.67
N SER A 3 -3.42 -32.40 -47.07
CA SER A 3 -3.34 -30.94 -46.90
C SER A 3 -2.24 -30.55 -45.91
N ASP A 4 -1.27 -29.76 -46.36
CA ASP A 4 -0.26 -29.12 -45.52
C ASP A 4 -0.86 -27.91 -44.79
N SER A 5 -1.38 -28.13 -43.58
CA SER A 5 -1.65 -27.06 -42.62
C SER A 5 -0.35 -26.71 -41.86
N PRO A 6 0.06 -25.44 -41.74
CA PRO A 6 1.27 -25.07 -41.01
C PRO A 6 1.02 -25.22 -39.51
N SER A 7 1.43 -26.36 -38.94
CA SER A 7 1.36 -26.58 -37.49
C SER A 7 2.22 -25.54 -36.76
N LEU A 8 1.67 -24.88 -35.72
CA LEU A 8 2.38 -24.01 -34.77
C LEU A 8 3.71 -24.63 -34.31
N VAL A 9 3.73 -25.96 -34.17
CA VAL A 9 4.90 -26.76 -33.79
C VAL A 9 6.00 -26.77 -34.88
N ARG A 10 5.67 -26.76 -36.17
CA ARG A 10 6.65 -26.60 -37.27
C ARG A 10 7.18 -25.17 -37.35
N TRP A 11 6.34 -24.16 -37.14
CA TRP A 11 6.77 -22.75 -37.09
C TRP A 11 7.67 -22.47 -35.88
N LEU A 12 7.26 -22.93 -34.69
CA LEU A 12 8.08 -22.90 -33.49
C LEU A 12 9.35 -23.74 -33.66
N ARG A 13 9.33 -24.93 -34.30
CA ARG A 13 10.55 -25.71 -34.58
C ARG A 13 11.49 -25.03 -35.58
N ALA A 14 10.96 -24.32 -36.59
CA ALA A 14 11.76 -23.60 -37.58
C ALA A 14 12.48 -22.40 -36.95
N GLN A 15 11.85 -21.69 -36.01
CA GLN A 15 12.47 -20.63 -35.19
C GLN A 15 13.35 -21.20 -34.04
N CYS A 16 12.93 -22.31 -33.43
CA CYS A 16 13.58 -22.91 -32.25
C CYS A 16 14.75 -23.86 -32.63
N SER A 17 15.00 -24.11 -33.93
CA SER A 17 16.15 -24.90 -34.41
C SER A 17 17.50 -24.24 -34.08
N ARG A 18 17.53 -22.93 -33.79
CA ARG A 18 18.75 -22.22 -33.41
C ARG A 18 18.95 -21.97 -31.91
N ARG A 19 17.95 -22.15 -31.04
CA ARG A 19 18.11 -21.88 -29.60
C ARG A 19 17.23 -22.79 -28.73
N ARG A 20 17.62 -24.07 -28.64
CA ARG A 20 17.02 -25.09 -27.76
C ARG A 20 16.93 -24.65 -26.28
N TYR A 21 17.80 -23.74 -25.83
CA TYR A 21 17.82 -23.21 -24.47
C TYR A 21 16.72 -22.19 -24.16
N GLN A 22 16.18 -21.48 -25.16
CA GLN A 22 15.17 -20.43 -24.94
C GLN A 22 13.75 -20.99 -24.85
N CYS A 23 13.42 -22.03 -25.63
CA CYS A 23 12.14 -22.72 -25.53
C CYS A 23 12.04 -23.51 -24.20
N ALA A 24 13.14 -24.09 -23.73
CA ALA A 24 13.22 -24.74 -22.43
C ALA A 24 13.06 -23.74 -21.26
N PHE A 25 13.64 -22.54 -21.39
CA PHE A 25 13.49 -21.46 -20.42
C PHE A 25 12.06 -20.91 -20.36
N ALA A 26 11.41 -20.70 -21.51
CA ALA A 26 10.01 -20.27 -21.57
C ALA A 26 9.04 -21.34 -21.02
N ALA A 27 9.30 -22.63 -21.29
CA ALA A 27 8.53 -23.73 -20.73
C ALA A 27 8.72 -23.89 -19.22
N ALA A 28 9.94 -23.67 -18.71
CA ALA A 28 10.24 -23.66 -17.28
C ALA A 28 9.55 -22.49 -16.56
N ILE A 29 9.52 -21.30 -17.17
CA ILE A 29 8.77 -20.15 -16.65
C ILE A 29 7.26 -20.44 -16.65
N LEU A 30 6.72 -21.02 -17.72
CA LEU A 30 5.30 -21.38 -17.78
C LEU A 30 4.93 -22.43 -16.71
N MET A 31 5.79 -23.42 -16.47
CA MET A 31 5.56 -24.42 -15.42
C MET A 31 5.71 -23.83 -14.01
N LEU A 32 6.65 -22.88 -13.80
CA LEU A 32 6.77 -22.14 -12.54
C LEU A 32 5.55 -21.24 -12.28
N LEU A 33 4.99 -20.60 -13.32
CA LEU A 33 3.80 -19.77 -13.23
C LEU A 33 2.53 -20.61 -12.97
N LEU A 34 2.41 -21.80 -13.58
CA LEU A 34 1.32 -22.75 -13.32
C LEU A 34 1.42 -23.39 -11.92
N PHE A 35 2.64 -23.70 -11.46
CA PHE A 35 2.89 -24.13 -10.08
C PHE A 35 2.54 -23.02 -9.09
N HIS A 36 2.88 -21.77 -9.41
CA HIS A 36 2.54 -20.63 -8.57
C HIS A 36 1.02 -20.42 -8.49
N PHE A 37 0.30 -20.51 -9.62
CA PHE A 37 -1.17 -20.50 -9.66
C PHE A 37 -1.78 -21.58 -8.76
N HIS A 38 -1.21 -22.78 -8.74
CA HIS A 38 -1.64 -23.83 -7.82
C HIS A 38 -1.40 -23.44 -6.35
N THR A 39 -0.24 -22.85 -6.02
CA THR A 39 0.12 -22.50 -4.63
C THR A 39 -0.58 -21.24 -4.08
N THR A 40 -0.98 -20.30 -4.94
CA THR A 40 -1.66 -19.06 -4.53
C THR A 40 -3.18 -19.17 -4.51
N VAL A 41 -3.76 -20.05 -5.36
CA VAL A 41 -5.22 -20.19 -5.53
C VAL A 41 -5.78 -21.43 -4.83
N VAL A 42 -4.97 -22.48 -4.58
CA VAL A 42 -5.38 -23.69 -3.84
C VAL A 42 -4.54 -23.81 -2.56
N PRO A 43 -5.00 -23.30 -1.41
CA PRO A 43 -4.38 -23.63 -0.14
C PRO A 43 -4.72 -25.09 0.21
N MET A 44 -3.72 -25.97 0.20
CA MET A 44 -3.84 -27.25 0.93
C MET A 44 -3.83 -26.92 2.43
N GLU A 45 -4.94 -27.22 3.10
CA GLU A 45 -5.24 -26.85 4.49
C GLU A 45 -4.21 -27.36 5.52
N SER A 46 -3.93 -26.53 6.53
CA SER A 46 -4.17 -26.88 7.94
C SER A 46 -3.73 -25.76 8.89
N SER A 47 -4.69 -25.01 9.43
CA SER A 47 -4.83 -24.70 10.86
C SER A 47 -5.79 -23.52 11.11
N SER A 48 -6.97 -23.89 11.59
CA SER A 48 -7.83 -23.15 12.53
C SER A 48 -8.13 -21.68 12.23
N ARG A 49 -9.16 -21.43 11.42
CA ARG A 49 -10.13 -20.36 11.72
C ARG A 49 -11.52 -20.96 11.67
N LEU A 50 -11.88 -21.57 12.80
CA LEU A 50 -13.28 -21.83 13.12
C LEU A 50 -14.00 -20.48 13.06
N THR A 51 -14.95 -20.39 12.14
CA THR A 51 -15.98 -19.36 12.09
C THR A 51 -16.69 -19.31 13.45
N SER A 52 -16.40 -18.30 14.26
CA SER A 52 -17.38 -17.76 15.18
C SER A 52 -17.99 -16.53 14.53
N HIS A 53 -19.27 -16.63 14.20
CA HIS A 53 -20.13 -15.49 13.97
C HIS A 53 -20.11 -14.61 15.22
N PHE A 54 -19.27 -13.58 15.24
CA PHE A 54 -19.46 -12.43 16.12
C PHE A 54 -19.35 -11.19 15.24
N SER A 55 -20.41 -10.40 15.28
CA SER A 55 -20.47 -9.03 14.79
C SER A 55 -19.17 -8.32 15.15
N THR A 56 -18.38 -7.93 14.15
CA THR A 56 -17.25 -7.03 14.40
C THR A 56 -17.83 -5.75 15.02
N PRO A 57 -17.35 -5.31 16.20
CA PRO A 57 -17.83 -4.09 16.82
C PRO A 57 -17.68 -2.92 15.84
N SER A 58 -18.63 -1.99 15.83
CA SER A 58 -18.51 -0.76 15.03
C SER A 58 -17.57 0.26 15.66
N ILE A 59 -17.27 0.13 16.96
CA ILE A 59 -16.43 1.03 17.75
C ILE A 59 -15.63 0.26 18.80
N ALA A 60 -14.49 0.82 19.22
CA ALA A 60 -13.67 0.30 20.30
C ALA A 60 -14.47 0.13 21.60
N ARG A 61 -14.27 -1.01 22.28
CA ARG A 61 -14.98 -1.33 23.52
C ARG A 61 -14.45 -0.49 24.68
N GLU A 62 -15.34 0.20 25.38
CA GLU A 62 -14.99 0.95 26.59
C GLU A 62 -14.71 0.02 27.77
N VAL A 63 -13.62 0.28 28.47
CA VAL A 63 -13.19 -0.41 29.69
C VAL A 63 -12.87 0.65 30.73
N SER A 64 -13.45 0.54 31.93
CA SER A 64 -13.14 1.48 33.01
C SER A 64 -11.68 1.31 33.48
N ALA A 65 -11.03 2.42 33.84
CA ALA A 65 -9.67 2.39 34.37
C ALA A 65 -9.52 1.47 35.59
N ARG A 66 -10.52 1.44 36.48
CA ARG A 66 -10.56 0.50 37.62
C ARG A 66 -10.62 -0.97 37.18
N SER A 67 -11.34 -1.28 36.10
CA SER A 67 -11.33 -2.64 35.53
C SER A 67 -9.96 -2.99 34.97
N LEU A 68 -9.31 -2.08 34.24
CA LEU A 68 -7.96 -2.32 33.72
C LEU A 68 -6.94 -2.52 34.85
N LEU A 69 -7.00 -1.71 35.91
CA LEU A 69 -6.13 -1.83 37.10
C LEU A 69 -6.23 -3.19 37.80
N SER A 70 -7.39 -3.85 37.72
CA SER A 70 -7.62 -5.18 38.30
C SER A 70 -7.15 -6.35 37.43
N ARG A 71 -6.77 -6.08 36.17
CA ARG A 71 -6.32 -7.12 35.24
C ARG A 71 -4.85 -7.49 35.49
N PRO A 72 -4.45 -8.74 35.22
CA PRO A 72 -3.04 -9.12 35.24
C PRO A 72 -2.24 -8.31 34.21
N ILE A 73 -0.98 -8.01 34.54
CA ILE A 73 -0.07 -7.28 33.67
C ILE A 73 0.50 -8.22 32.61
N SER A 74 0.52 -7.75 31.35
CA SER A 74 1.11 -8.48 30.23
C SER A 74 2.64 -8.52 30.37
N LYS A 75 3.21 -9.73 30.25
CA LYS A 75 4.66 -9.95 30.31
C LYS A 75 5.34 -9.99 28.94
N ASP A 76 4.58 -9.87 27.85
CA ASP A 76 5.12 -9.83 26.47
C ASP A 76 5.82 -8.50 26.20
N PRO A 77 7.16 -8.49 26.03
CA PRO A 77 7.93 -7.25 25.88
C PRO A 77 7.95 -6.73 24.43
N VAL A 78 7.38 -7.44 23.46
CA VAL A 78 7.51 -7.09 22.03
C VAL A 78 6.19 -6.81 21.34
N LYS A 79 5.05 -7.23 21.91
CA LYS A 79 3.73 -6.94 21.34
C LYS A 79 3.05 -5.78 22.05
N ILE A 80 2.46 -4.88 21.27
CA ILE A 80 1.64 -3.79 21.79
C ILE A 80 0.23 -4.34 22.08
N PRO A 81 -0.26 -4.28 23.33
CA PRO A 81 -1.66 -4.59 23.64
C PRO A 81 -2.60 -3.60 22.95
N LYS A 82 -3.70 -4.08 22.37
CA LYS A 82 -4.73 -3.23 21.73
C LYS A 82 -5.56 -2.45 22.76
N ILE A 83 -4.91 -1.50 23.44
CA ILE A 83 -5.50 -0.62 24.47
C ILE A 83 -5.17 0.82 24.08
N ILE A 84 -6.21 1.66 24.06
CA ILE A 84 -6.13 3.11 23.85
C ILE A 84 -6.34 3.77 25.20
N HIS A 85 -5.37 4.58 25.63
CA HIS A 85 -5.40 5.36 26.85
C HIS A 85 -5.63 6.83 26.51
N GLN A 86 -6.64 7.45 27.11
CA GLN A 86 -6.83 8.89 27.08
C GLN A 86 -7.14 9.38 28.50
N THR A 87 -6.90 10.65 28.79
CA THR A 87 -7.12 11.23 30.13
C THR A 87 -8.07 12.42 30.06
N TRP A 88 -8.96 12.53 31.04
CA TRP A 88 -9.86 13.68 31.20
C TRP A 88 -10.00 14.01 32.68
N PHE A 89 -9.83 15.29 33.02
CA PHE A 89 -9.94 15.78 34.39
C PHE A 89 -10.68 17.12 34.40
N PRO A 90 -11.30 17.50 35.52
CA PRO A 90 -11.41 16.74 36.78
C PRO A 90 -12.44 15.60 36.71
N ALA A 91 -12.31 14.62 37.60
CA ALA A 91 -13.21 13.50 37.75
C ALA A 91 -14.66 13.98 37.95
N GLY A 92 -15.61 13.30 37.30
CA GLY A 92 -17.02 13.66 37.31
C GLY A 92 -17.38 14.90 36.47
N SER A 93 -16.43 15.55 35.80
CA SER A 93 -16.74 16.59 34.81
C SER A 93 -17.15 15.99 33.47
N ASN A 94 -18.06 16.68 32.77
CA ASN A 94 -18.45 16.31 31.42
C ASN A 94 -17.39 16.74 30.42
N MET A 95 -16.97 15.79 29.58
CA MET A 95 -16.11 16.06 28.44
C MET A 95 -16.78 17.02 27.46
N SER A 96 -16.03 17.99 26.93
CA SER A 96 -16.56 18.93 25.91
C SER A 96 -17.03 18.18 24.66
N GLU A 97 -18.06 18.70 23.97
CA GLU A 97 -18.57 18.10 22.72
C GLU A 97 -17.47 17.88 21.67
N ARG A 98 -16.49 18.81 21.60
CA ARG A 98 -15.33 18.71 20.71
C ARG A 98 -14.47 17.49 21.05
N ALA A 99 -14.09 17.35 22.32
CA ALA A 99 -13.31 16.22 22.79
C ALA A 99 -14.06 14.89 22.60
N GLN A 100 -15.38 14.86 22.82
CA GLN A 100 -16.19 13.68 22.52
C GLN A 100 -16.12 13.28 21.04
N SER A 101 -16.14 14.26 20.11
CA SER A 101 -16.03 13.97 18.68
C SER A 101 -14.67 13.39 18.28
N TRP A 102 -13.57 13.90 18.83
CA TRP A 102 -12.22 13.37 18.57
C TRP A 102 -12.01 11.98 19.19
N VAL A 103 -12.51 11.77 20.41
CA VAL A 103 -12.54 10.43 21.03
C VAL A 103 -13.35 9.46 20.19
N GLN A 104 -14.47 9.89 19.62
CA GLN A 104 -15.30 9.04 18.76
C GLN A 104 -14.55 8.58 17.51
N THR A 105 -13.82 9.47 16.81
CA THR A 105 -13.03 9.06 15.64
C THR A 105 -11.95 8.04 16.01
N MET A 106 -11.26 8.24 17.14
CA MET A 106 -10.26 7.28 17.65
C MET A 106 -10.86 5.88 17.89
N ARG A 107 -12.09 5.81 18.42
CA ARG A 107 -12.78 4.54 18.69
C ARG A 107 -13.34 3.89 17.42
N GLU A 108 -13.84 4.67 16.48
CA GLU A 108 -14.40 4.18 15.20
C GLU A 108 -13.31 3.63 14.27
N GLN A 109 -12.14 4.28 14.22
CA GLN A 109 -11.02 3.82 13.39
C GLN A 109 -10.31 2.58 13.96
N ASN A 110 -10.51 2.28 15.25
CA ASN A 110 -9.84 1.18 15.95
C ASN A 110 -10.85 0.26 16.66
N PRO A 111 -11.81 -0.34 15.92
CA PRO A 111 -12.98 -1.00 16.53
C PRO A 111 -12.66 -2.26 17.34
N ASP A 112 -11.53 -2.89 17.07
CA ASP A 112 -11.07 -4.10 17.77
C ASP A 112 -10.11 -3.80 18.93
N TRP A 113 -9.95 -2.53 19.28
CA TRP A 113 -9.21 -2.07 20.46
C TRP A 113 -10.12 -1.87 21.67
N GLU A 114 -9.52 -1.85 22.85
CA GLU A 114 -10.17 -1.40 24.08
C GLU A 114 -9.83 0.07 24.33
N TRP A 115 -10.82 0.87 24.70
CA TRP A 115 -10.64 2.29 25.03
C TRP A 115 -10.82 2.51 26.53
N VAL A 116 -9.86 3.21 27.14
CA VAL A 116 -9.82 3.50 28.58
C VAL A 116 -9.64 5.00 28.79
N LEU A 117 -10.63 5.60 29.44
CA LEU A 117 -10.54 6.97 29.94
C LEU A 117 -10.07 6.97 31.39
N TRP A 118 -9.02 7.75 31.66
CA TRP A 118 -8.45 7.96 32.97
C TRP A 118 -8.82 9.33 33.52
N ASP A 119 -8.98 9.43 34.84
CA ASP A 119 -9.27 10.65 35.59
C ASP A 119 -8.29 10.80 36.76
N ASP A 120 -8.31 11.93 37.46
CA ASP A 120 -7.39 12.20 38.57
C ASP A 120 -7.51 11.18 39.71
N GLU A 121 -8.70 10.65 40.01
CA GLU A 121 -8.88 9.60 41.02
C GLU A 121 -8.21 8.28 40.62
N THR A 122 -8.43 7.83 39.38
CA THR A 122 -7.88 6.57 38.87
C THR A 122 -6.38 6.67 38.59
N ASN A 123 -5.88 7.88 38.30
CA ASN A 123 -4.46 8.19 38.22
C ASN A 123 -3.79 8.09 39.58
N ASN A 124 -4.40 8.69 40.61
CA ASN A 124 -3.93 8.56 41.99
C ASN A 124 -3.87 7.08 42.41
N LEU A 125 -4.92 6.32 42.10
CA LEU A 125 -4.97 4.88 42.41
C LEU A 125 -3.87 4.09 41.70
N LEU A 126 -3.60 4.37 40.42
CA LEU A 126 -2.51 3.74 39.66
C LEU A 126 -1.16 3.95 40.33
N VAL A 127 -0.84 5.20 40.68
CA VAL A 127 0.46 5.56 41.27
C VAL A 127 0.60 4.94 42.67
N GLN A 128 -0.42 5.06 43.52
CA GLN A 128 -0.38 4.45 44.87
C GLN A 128 -0.21 2.93 44.83
N THR A 129 -0.85 2.27 43.86
CA THR A 129 -0.84 0.80 43.78
C THR A 129 0.48 0.26 43.21
N TYR A 130 0.97 0.86 42.12
CA TYR A 130 2.07 0.27 41.34
C TYR A 130 3.39 1.03 41.46
N PHE A 131 3.38 2.30 41.89
CA PHE A 131 4.56 3.16 41.99
C PHE A 131 4.62 3.92 43.34
N PRO A 132 4.47 3.25 44.50
CA PRO A 132 4.38 3.92 45.79
C PRO A 132 5.65 4.72 46.14
N TRP A 133 6.83 4.32 45.64
CA TRP A 133 8.08 5.06 45.79
C TRP A 133 8.07 6.46 45.18
N PHE A 134 7.14 6.74 44.27
CA PHE A 134 7.01 8.04 43.60
C PHE A 134 5.84 8.89 44.14
N TRP A 135 5.01 8.32 45.02
CA TRP A 135 3.75 8.94 45.45
C TRP A 135 3.91 10.35 46.04
N ASP A 136 4.91 10.55 46.90
CA ASP A 136 5.13 11.84 47.57
C ASP A 136 5.45 12.95 46.57
N ILE A 137 6.23 12.64 45.54
CA ILE A 137 6.59 13.59 44.48
C ILE A 137 5.38 13.85 43.59
N TYR A 138 4.68 12.78 43.16
CA TYR A 138 3.51 12.88 42.31
C TYR A 138 2.38 13.70 42.94
N SER A 139 2.04 13.40 44.20
CA SER A 139 1.00 14.11 44.96
C SER A 139 1.40 15.53 45.34
N GLY A 140 2.71 15.81 45.45
CA GLY A 140 3.26 17.14 45.68
C GLY A 140 3.20 18.09 44.47
N LEU A 141 2.91 17.59 43.26
CA LEU A 141 2.81 18.44 42.07
C LEU A 141 1.66 19.44 42.20
N PRO A 142 1.87 20.74 41.88
CA PRO A 142 0.92 21.80 42.19
C PRO A 142 -0.32 21.87 41.29
N LYS A 143 -0.30 21.20 40.13
CA LYS A 143 -1.38 21.24 39.13
C LYS A 143 -1.68 19.84 38.59
N GLU A 144 -2.95 19.55 38.33
CA GLU A 144 -3.38 18.27 37.75
C GLU A 144 -2.81 18.01 36.35
N ILE A 145 -2.62 19.05 35.54
CA ILE A 145 -2.01 18.89 34.20
C ILE A 145 -0.60 18.30 34.29
N LEU A 146 0.19 18.66 35.32
CA LEU A 146 1.53 18.12 35.54
C LEU A 146 1.46 16.62 35.88
N ARG A 147 0.46 16.25 36.69
CA ARG A 147 0.20 14.86 37.05
C ARG A 147 -0.25 14.04 35.84
N ALA A 148 -1.13 14.60 35.01
CA ALA A 148 -1.60 13.99 33.76
C ALA A 148 -0.47 13.80 32.73
N ASP A 149 0.43 14.77 32.61
CA ASP A 149 1.64 14.69 31.78
C ASP A 149 2.62 13.60 32.21
N LEU A 150 2.69 13.35 33.51
CA LEU A 150 3.58 12.37 34.08
C LEU A 150 2.97 10.96 34.04
N VAL A 151 1.71 10.81 34.47
CA VAL A 151 1.05 9.50 34.65
C VAL A 151 0.91 8.71 33.34
N ARG A 152 0.85 9.40 32.19
CA ARG A 152 0.82 8.75 30.88
C ARG A 152 2.04 7.86 30.61
N ASN A 153 3.20 8.19 31.20
CA ASN A 153 4.38 7.33 31.16
C ASN A 153 4.14 6.02 31.93
N PHE A 154 3.40 6.05 33.05
CA PHE A 154 3.05 4.86 33.81
C PHE A 154 2.07 3.95 33.07
N TYR A 155 1.14 4.49 32.28
CA TYR A 155 0.29 3.66 31.42
C TYR A 155 1.14 2.86 30.42
N MET A 156 2.04 3.57 29.72
CA MET A 156 2.91 2.96 28.71
C MET A 156 3.86 1.94 29.33
N TYR A 157 4.41 2.22 30.51
CA TYR A 157 5.26 1.28 31.22
C TYR A 157 4.49 0.05 31.73
N LEU A 158 3.32 0.22 32.33
CA LEU A 158 2.62 -0.87 33.01
C LEU A 158 1.78 -1.73 32.07
N PHE A 159 0.95 -1.09 31.25
CA PHE A 159 0.00 -1.78 30.38
C PHE A 159 0.46 -1.82 28.92
N GLY A 160 1.36 -0.93 28.52
CA GLY A 160 1.66 -0.70 27.11
C GLY A 160 0.47 -0.10 26.37
N GLY A 161 0.35 -0.39 25.09
CA GLY A 161 -0.73 0.11 24.24
C GLY A 161 -0.38 1.44 23.59
N MET A 162 -1.38 2.26 23.34
CA MET A 162 -1.25 3.59 22.74
C MET A 162 -1.92 4.62 23.65
N TYR A 163 -1.21 5.70 23.96
CA TYR A 163 -1.76 6.90 24.55
C TYR A 163 -1.94 7.99 23.49
N ALA A 164 -3.06 8.70 23.56
CA ALA A 164 -3.29 9.92 22.80
C ALA A 164 -4.09 10.93 23.64
N ASP A 165 -3.79 12.22 23.50
CA ASP A 165 -4.62 13.24 24.13
C ASP A 165 -6.05 13.23 23.53
N VAL A 166 -7.03 13.72 24.28
CA VAL A 166 -8.44 13.73 23.86
C VAL A 166 -8.72 14.66 22.68
N ASP A 167 -7.79 15.56 22.38
CA ASP A 167 -7.77 16.45 21.22
C ASP A 167 -7.01 15.89 20.01
N THR A 168 -6.89 14.56 19.94
CA THR A 168 -6.33 13.83 18.79
C THR A 168 -7.42 13.21 17.93
N GLU A 169 -7.40 13.49 16.62
CA GLU A 169 -8.32 12.90 15.64
C GLU A 169 -7.66 11.74 14.87
N ALA A 170 -8.30 10.56 14.84
CA ALA A 170 -7.85 9.46 13.98
C ALA A 170 -8.41 9.59 12.56
N LEU A 171 -7.51 9.74 11.59
CA LEU A 171 -7.87 9.74 10.17
C LEU A 171 -7.87 8.33 9.55
N VAL A 172 -7.08 7.41 10.12
CA VAL A 172 -6.89 6.02 9.70
C VAL A 172 -6.69 5.11 10.92
N PRO A 173 -6.86 3.78 10.80
CA PRO A 173 -6.53 2.83 11.85
C PRO A 173 -5.04 2.87 12.22
N VAL A 174 -4.70 2.68 13.51
CA VAL A 174 -3.31 2.79 13.98
C VAL A 174 -2.51 1.50 13.80
N GLU A 175 -3.14 0.33 13.72
CA GLU A 175 -2.44 -0.95 13.64
C GLU A 175 -1.40 -1.05 12.50
N PRO A 176 -1.67 -0.57 11.27
CA PRO A 176 -0.69 -0.55 10.19
C PRO A 176 0.60 0.22 10.52
N LEU A 177 0.54 1.24 11.38
CA LEU A 177 1.71 2.02 11.83
C LEU A 177 2.73 1.14 12.56
N PHE A 178 2.25 0.32 13.50
CA PHE A 178 3.09 -0.56 14.31
C PHE A 178 3.61 -1.73 13.49
N ILE A 179 2.75 -2.30 12.65
CA ILE A 179 3.14 -3.35 11.71
C ILE A 179 4.22 -2.81 10.78
N GLY A 180 4.10 -1.60 10.23
CA GLY A 180 5.12 -0.98 9.39
C GLY A 180 6.52 -0.90 10.03
N HIS A 181 6.58 -0.80 11.36
CA HIS A 181 7.82 -0.76 12.15
C HIS A 181 8.21 -2.12 12.77
N GLY A 182 7.69 -3.22 12.22
CA GLY A 182 8.04 -4.57 12.68
C GLY A 182 7.54 -4.91 14.08
N THR A 183 6.48 -4.23 14.55
CA THR A 183 5.90 -4.43 15.87
C THR A 183 4.51 -5.01 15.73
N SER A 184 4.29 -6.18 16.33
CA SER A 184 2.99 -6.85 16.30
C SER A 184 2.06 -6.27 17.36
N VAL A 185 0.78 -6.21 17.05
CA VAL A 185 -0.27 -5.85 18.01
C VAL A 185 -1.11 -7.08 18.36
N ALA A 186 -1.68 -7.12 19.56
CA ALA A 186 -2.59 -8.19 19.98
C ALA A 186 -3.57 -7.71 21.03
N SER A 187 -4.77 -8.31 21.09
CA SER A 187 -5.70 -8.07 22.20
C SER A 187 -5.01 -8.35 23.54
N HIS A 188 -5.26 -7.54 24.57
CA HIS A 188 -4.65 -7.69 25.90
C HIS A 188 -4.69 -9.14 26.43
N HIS A 189 -5.80 -9.86 26.26
CA HIS A 189 -5.92 -11.25 26.71
C HIS A 189 -4.92 -12.20 26.04
N LYS A 190 -4.60 -11.98 24.76
CA LYS A 190 -3.62 -12.78 24.02
C LYS A 190 -2.19 -12.47 24.46
N THR A 191 -1.91 -11.24 24.89
CA THR A 191 -0.58 -10.85 25.38
C THR A 191 -0.27 -11.41 26.78
N LEU A 192 -1.30 -11.78 27.55
CA LEU A 192 -1.13 -12.51 28.82
C LEU A 192 -0.61 -13.95 28.61
N SER A 193 -1.00 -14.58 27.49
CA SER A 193 -0.68 -15.97 27.17
C SER A 193 0.49 -16.14 26.19
N SER A 194 1.06 -15.04 25.68
CA SER A 194 2.10 -15.13 24.66
C SER A 194 3.46 -15.46 25.28
N LEU A 195 4.04 -16.56 24.81
CA LEU A 195 5.43 -16.90 25.09
C LEU A 195 6.35 -16.11 24.14
N PRO A 196 7.46 -15.53 24.63
CA PRO A 196 8.43 -14.86 23.78
C PRO A 196 9.03 -15.86 22.77
N PRO A 197 9.21 -15.47 21.49
CA PRO A 197 9.71 -16.37 20.46
C PRO A 197 11.13 -16.88 20.77
N SER A 198 11.31 -18.21 20.68
CA SER A 198 12.51 -18.92 21.17
C SER A 198 13.81 -18.65 20.40
N ARG A 199 13.80 -18.02 19.21
CA ARG A 199 14.91 -18.10 18.24
C ARG A 199 15.38 -16.78 17.61
N SER A 200 14.89 -15.61 18.04
CA SER A 200 15.27 -14.32 17.44
C SER A 200 15.54 -13.24 18.50
N PRO A 201 16.40 -12.25 18.22
CA PRO A 201 16.55 -11.10 19.10
C PRO A 201 15.21 -10.36 19.22
N LEU A 202 14.83 -10.07 20.46
CA LEU A 202 13.58 -9.38 20.80
C LEU A 202 13.87 -7.89 20.83
N VAL A 203 13.21 -7.12 19.96
CA VAL A 203 13.33 -5.66 19.98
C VAL A 203 12.03 -5.08 20.52
N GLN A 204 12.08 -4.53 21.72
CA GLN A 204 10.99 -3.79 22.35
C GLN A 204 11.04 -2.35 21.85
N ARG A 205 9.99 -1.92 21.14
CA ARG A 205 9.95 -0.59 20.49
C ARG A 205 8.98 0.35 21.19
N ALA A 206 9.47 1.50 21.63
CA ALA A 206 8.63 2.63 22.03
C ALA A 206 8.51 3.64 20.89
N PHE A 207 7.33 4.17 20.70
CA PHE A 207 6.96 5.09 19.62
C PHE A 207 6.53 6.43 20.19
N MET A 208 6.98 7.51 19.56
CA MET A 208 6.54 8.88 19.82
C MET A 208 6.33 9.63 18.50
N GLY A 209 5.32 10.51 18.48
CA GLY A 209 5.07 11.40 17.34
C GLY A 209 6.13 12.50 17.24
N ARG A 210 6.29 13.13 16.07
CA ARG A 210 7.17 14.31 15.90
C ARG A 210 6.37 15.49 15.39
N MET A 211 6.61 16.66 15.96
CA MET A 211 5.89 17.89 15.63
C MET A 211 6.69 18.95 14.88
N SER A 212 8.00 19.04 15.09
CA SER A 212 8.81 20.12 14.50
C SER A 212 8.97 19.99 12.98
N HIS A 213 9.05 21.14 12.28
CA HIS A 213 9.57 21.25 10.91
C HIS A 213 11.09 21.07 10.82
N SER A 214 11.80 21.29 11.94
CA SER A 214 13.24 21.13 12.01
C SER A 214 13.62 19.70 12.39
N ASP A 215 14.77 19.26 11.86
CA ASP A 215 15.38 18.01 12.28
C ASP A 215 15.99 18.06 13.69
N ASP A 216 15.96 19.24 14.32
CA ASP A 216 16.45 19.45 15.68
C ASP A 216 15.45 18.94 16.74
N LEU A 217 15.89 17.96 17.53
CA LEU A 217 15.12 17.40 18.65
C LEU A 217 15.03 18.36 19.84
N MET A 218 15.93 19.34 19.92
CA MET A 218 15.95 20.35 20.99
C MET A 218 15.12 21.59 20.67
N ALA A 219 14.53 21.67 19.47
CA ALA A 219 13.55 22.71 19.19
C ALA A 219 12.35 22.57 20.15
N SER A 220 11.83 23.71 20.63
CA SER A 220 10.70 23.71 21.56
C SER A 220 9.53 22.91 20.99
N ALA A 221 8.97 22.00 21.80
CA ALA A 221 7.88 21.11 21.43
C ALA A 221 8.13 20.24 20.18
N ALA A 222 9.39 19.87 19.88
CA ALA A 222 9.69 19.03 18.72
C ALA A 222 9.08 17.62 18.79
N VAL A 223 8.94 17.06 20.00
CA VAL A 223 8.28 15.78 20.28
C VAL A 223 7.23 16.03 21.37
N PRO A 224 5.93 15.83 21.09
CA PRO A 224 4.88 16.00 22.07
C PRO A 224 4.78 14.75 22.94
N ASN A 225 4.42 14.95 24.20
CA ASN A 225 3.98 13.86 25.08
C ASN A 225 2.50 13.49 24.84
N GLY A 226 1.84 14.08 23.84
CA GLY A 226 0.42 13.88 23.51
C GLY A 226 0.10 12.66 22.64
N TRP A 227 1.11 11.95 22.12
CA TRP A 227 0.91 10.68 21.44
C TRP A 227 2.10 9.75 21.67
N MET A 228 1.84 8.54 22.19
CA MET A 228 2.87 7.57 22.57
C MET A 228 2.36 6.14 22.40
N ALA A 229 3.24 5.19 22.12
CA ALA A 229 2.88 3.78 22.15
C ALA A 229 4.05 2.87 22.48
N SER A 230 3.80 1.73 23.14
CA SER A 230 4.84 0.72 23.38
C SER A 230 4.27 -0.62 23.88
N PRO A 231 5.02 -1.73 23.78
CA PRO A 231 4.80 -2.89 24.62
C PRO A 231 5.08 -2.55 26.09
N PRO A 232 4.43 -3.23 27.05
CA PRO A 232 4.64 -3.00 28.48
C PRO A 232 6.10 -3.27 28.89
N GLY A 233 6.61 -2.47 29.82
CA GLY A 233 7.93 -2.62 30.42
C GLY A 233 9.08 -1.94 29.68
N HIS A 234 8.80 -1.06 28.69
CA HIS A 234 9.86 -0.32 28.00
C HIS A 234 10.49 0.71 28.97
N PRO A 235 11.81 0.64 29.27
CA PRO A 235 12.42 1.39 30.38
C PRO A 235 12.49 2.91 30.17
N PHE A 236 12.45 3.36 28.91
CA PHE A 236 12.43 4.78 28.57
C PHE A 236 11.35 5.58 29.32
N TRP A 237 10.16 5.01 29.55
CA TRP A 237 9.07 5.72 30.22
C TRP A 237 9.37 6.08 31.68
N LEU A 238 10.34 5.41 32.32
CA LEU A 238 10.78 5.76 33.66
C LEU A 238 11.88 6.83 33.67
N MET A 239 12.49 7.17 32.54
CA MET A 239 13.52 8.21 32.48
C MET A 239 12.97 9.58 32.90
N ASN A 240 11.80 9.97 32.38
CA ASN A 240 11.14 11.23 32.76
C ASN A 240 10.84 11.27 34.27
N ILE A 241 10.48 10.12 34.84
CA ILE A 241 10.14 9.98 36.26
C ILE A 241 11.39 10.14 37.13
N ILE A 242 12.45 9.40 36.81
CA ILE A 242 13.74 9.46 37.51
C ILE A 242 14.33 10.86 37.41
N PHE A 243 14.27 11.48 36.23
CA PHE A 243 14.76 12.85 36.03
C PHE A 243 14.07 13.83 36.98
N LEU A 244 12.75 13.79 37.09
CA LEU A 244 12.00 14.67 37.98
C LEU A 244 12.29 14.40 39.47
N MET A 245 12.58 13.15 39.85
CA MET A 245 13.02 12.84 41.22
C MET A 245 14.35 13.50 41.57
N GLU A 246 15.27 13.53 40.60
CA GLU A 246 16.62 14.08 40.77
C GLU A 246 16.63 15.61 40.61
N HIS A 247 15.67 16.15 39.84
CA HIS A 247 15.55 17.57 39.51
C HIS A 247 14.11 18.05 39.75
N PRO A 248 13.71 18.31 41.01
CA PRO A 248 12.34 18.70 41.34
C PRO A 248 11.86 20.00 40.68
N GLU A 249 12.81 20.85 40.25
CA GLU A 249 12.57 22.12 39.56
C GLU A 249 12.42 21.95 38.03
N GLY A 250 12.57 20.73 37.50
CA GLY A 250 12.57 20.46 36.06
C GLY A 250 13.72 21.14 35.32
N THR A 251 13.41 21.83 34.22
CA THR A 251 14.35 22.69 33.48
C THR A 251 14.66 24.02 34.20
N GLY A 252 13.93 24.34 35.27
CA GLY A 252 14.09 25.59 36.03
C GLY A 252 13.38 26.81 35.42
N ASP A 253 12.60 26.64 34.35
CA ASP A 253 11.85 27.74 33.70
C ASP A 253 10.44 27.97 34.28
N GLY A 254 9.97 27.09 35.17
CA GLY A 254 8.66 27.16 35.82
C GLY A 254 7.46 26.85 34.91
N SER A 255 7.69 26.42 33.67
CA SER A 255 6.66 26.01 32.72
C SER A 255 6.17 24.58 32.97
N VAL A 256 4.98 24.24 32.44
CA VAL A 256 4.45 22.86 32.51
C VAL A 256 5.32 21.93 31.66
N GLU A 257 5.72 22.44 30.50
CA GLU A 257 6.55 21.80 29.49
C GLU A 257 7.95 21.47 30.01
N GLY A 258 8.52 22.36 30.81
CA GLY A 258 9.83 22.24 31.45
C GLY A 258 9.86 21.37 32.70
N LEU A 259 8.70 20.98 33.25
CA LEU A 259 8.63 20.16 34.46
C LEU A 259 8.20 18.71 34.17
N THR A 260 7.10 18.52 33.43
CA THR A 260 6.55 17.18 33.11
C THR A 260 6.16 17.00 31.65
N GLY A 261 6.12 18.08 30.88
CA GLY A 261 5.65 18.08 29.50
C GLY A 261 6.74 17.82 28.45
N PRO A 262 6.57 18.32 27.21
CA PRO A 262 7.43 17.97 26.07
C PRO A 262 8.88 18.47 26.19
N GLY A 263 9.16 19.50 26.99
CA GLY A 263 10.52 20.01 27.19
C GLY A 263 11.43 18.98 27.87
N VAL A 264 10.95 18.37 28.97
CA VAL A 264 11.66 17.28 29.66
C VAL A 264 11.75 16.04 28.77
N LEU A 265 10.67 15.72 28.05
CA LEU A 265 10.66 14.57 27.14
C LEU A 265 11.76 14.70 26.07
N SER A 266 11.89 15.85 25.41
CA SER A 266 12.95 16.09 24.43
C SER A 266 14.35 15.95 25.03
N LEU A 267 14.56 16.43 26.26
CA LEU A 267 15.82 16.25 26.97
C LEU A 267 16.15 14.77 27.21
N MET A 268 15.16 13.98 27.62
CA MET A 268 15.34 12.54 27.86
C MET A 268 15.58 11.75 26.56
N ILE A 269 14.92 12.14 25.47
CA ILE A 269 15.17 11.56 24.13
C ILE A 269 16.62 11.82 23.70
N LYS A 270 17.11 13.04 23.88
CA LYS A 270 18.50 13.39 23.58
C LYS A 270 19.47 12.55 24.43
N HIS A 271 19.23 12.51 25.75
CA HIS A 271 20.05 11.74 26.68
C HIS A 271 20.06 10.24 26.33
N TYR A 272 18.92 9.69 25.87
CA TYR A 272 18.82 8.33 25.36
C TYR A 272 19.77 8.07 24.18
N TYR A 273 19.71 8.91 23.14
CA TYR A 273 20.54 8.71 21.94
C TYR A 273 22.03 8.99 22.18
N GLU A 274 22.38 9.88 23.10
CA GLU A 274 23.76 10.22 23.43
C GLU A 274 24.44 9.15 24.31
N ASN A 275 23.76 8.67 25.35
CA ASN A 275 24.39 7.86 26.41
C ASN A 275 24.08 6.36 26.30
N PHE A 276 22.89 5.99 25.82
CA PHE A 276 22.43 4.60 25.83
C PHE A 276 22.55 3.90 24.47
N LYS A 277 23.44 4.40 23.60
CA LYS A 277 23.75 3.74 22.33
C LYS A 277 24.50 2.41 22.51
N ASN A 278 25.34 2.34 23.54
CA ASN A 278 26.21 1.19 23.83
C ASN A 278 25.95 0.57 25.22
N GLU A 279 25.19 1.23 26.09
CA GLU A 279 24.88 0.79 27.45
C GLU A 279 23.41 0.36 27.57
N SER A 280 23.10 -0.54 28.51
CA SER A 280 21.73 -1.00 28.74
C SER A 280 20.92 0.06 29.49
N LEU A 281 20.02 0.74 28.78
CA LEU A 281 19.05 1.67 29.39
C LEU A 281 18.26 1.00 30.52
N ARG A 282 17.82 -0.25 30.30
CA ARG A 282 17.03 -1.01 31.28
C ARG A 282 17.75 -1.20 32.59
N GLN A 283 19.02 -1.60 32.53
CA GLN A 283 19.83 -1.83 33.71
C GLN A 283 19.98 -0.53 34.52
N HIS A 284 20.33 0.57 33.85
CA HIS A 284 20.46 1.88 34.48
C HIS A 284 19.17 2.32 35.21
N VAL A 285 18.02 2.22 34.53
CA VAL A 285 16.72 2.60 35.08
C VAL A 285 16.35 1.71 36.28
N CYS A 286 16.51 0.40 36.14
CA CYS A 286 16.16 -0.55 37.21
C CYS A 286 17.03 -0.37 38.45
N ASP A 287 18.35 -0.16 38.28
CA ASP A 287 19.27 0.09 39.38
C ASP A 287 18.86 1.35 40.17
N ARG A 288 18.47 2.43 39.49
CA ARG A 288 18.01 3.67 40.13
C ARG A 288 16.72 3.48 40.92
N VAL A 289 15.74 2.77 40.37
CA VAL A 289 14.47 2.51 41.09
C VAL A 289 14.69 1.58 42.27
N GLN A 290 15.48 0.52 42.12
CA GLN A 290 15.77 -0.45 43.18
C GLN A 290 16.62 0.13 44.31
N GLN A 291 17.50 1.10 44.03
CA GLN A 291 18.18 1.87 45.08
C GLN A 291 17.19 2.60 46.01
N ARG A 292 16.05 3.05 45.48
CA ARG A 292 15.03 3.75 46.25
C ARG A 292 14.04 2.81 46.93
N GLN A 293 13.58 1.79 46.22
CA GLN A 293 12.68 0.75 46.74
C GLN A 293 13.15 -0.64 46.30
N PRO A 294 13.97 -1.32 47.12
CA PRO A 294 14.55 -2.63 46.77
C PRO A 294 13.51 -3.73 46.51
N SER A 295 12.31 -3.61 47.07
CA SER A 295 11.23 -4.59 46.92
C SER A 295 10.46 -4.46 45.60
N TRP A 296 10.70 -3.40 44.81
CA TRP A 296 9.97 -3.14 43.57
C TRP A 296 10.70 -3.78 42.38
N SER A 297 10.01 -4.64 41.64
CA SER A 297 10.63 -5.50 40.61
C SER A 297 9.83 -5.64 39.32
N ILE A 298 8.78 -4.83 39.13
CA ILE A 298 7.96 -4.87 37.91
C ILE A 298 8.85 -4.54 36.70
N PHE A 299 9.03 -5.51 35.78
CA PHE A 299 9.95 -5.45 34.63
C PHE A 299 11.44 -5.17 34.93
N CYS A 300 11.85 -5.28 36.21
CA CYS A 300 13.23 -5.10 36.69
C CYS A 300 13.81 -6.37 37.35
N GLY A 301 13.17 -7.52 37.15
CA GLY A 301 13.76 -8.82 37.54
C GLY A 301 14.86 -9.29 36.57
N ASP A 302 15.64 -10.28 37.00
CA ASP A 302 16.74 -10.87 36.22
C ASP A 302 16.32 -11.33 34.81
N GLU A 303 15.08 -11.78 34.66
CA GLU A 303 14.49 -12.24 33.38
C GLU A 303 14.42 -11.13 32.30
N TYR A 304 14.47 -9.87 32.72
CA TYR A 304 14.45 -8.70 31.85
C TYR A 304 15.80 -7.97 31.81
N VAL A 305 16.45 -7.75 32.96
CA VAL A 305 17.67 -6.94 33.07
C VAL A 305 18.88 -7.65 32.46
N HIS A 306 19.04 -8.95 32.71
CA HIS A 306 20.18 -9.75 32.22
C HIS A 306 19.87 -10.51 30.93
N ASN A 307 18.78 -10.15 30.25
CA ASN A 307 18.37 -10.80 29.01
C ASN A 307 19.06 -10.17 27.80
N GLU A 308 20.22 -10.72 27.42
CA GLU A 308 21.00 -10.25 26.26
C GLU A 308 20.25 -10.29 24.93
N ARG A 309 19.12 -11.01 24.85
CA ARG A 309 18.28 -11.09 23.65
C ARG A 309 17.29 -9.94 23.54
N LEU A 310 16.97 -9.27 24.65
CA LEU A 310 16.03 -8.15 24.68
C LEU A 310 16.78 -6.84 24.47
N ARG A 311 16.37 -6.09 23.44
CA ARG A 311 16.89 -4.75 23.15
C ARG A 311 15.77 -3.73 23.16
N ASP A 312 15.99 -2.63 23.83
CA ASP A 312 15.08 -1.49 23.88
C ASP A 312 15.41 -0.50 22.76
N ALA A 313 14.40 -0.02 22.05
CA ALA A 313 14.57 0.86 20.91
C ALA A 313 13.50 1.96 20.89
N LEU A 314 13.97 3.20 20.75
CA LEU A 314 13.11 4.36 20.57
C LEU A 314 12.91 4.68 19.09
N ILE A 315 11.65 4.80 18.67
CA ILE A 315 11.24 5.16 17.32
C ILE A 315 10.51 6.50 17.35
N LEU A 316 11.13 7.51 16.74
CA LEU A 316 10.49 8.80 16.48
C LEU A 316 9.81 8.73 15.12
N LEU A 317 8.49 8.84 15.13
CA LEU A 317 7.70 8.79 13.92
C LEU A 317 7.90 10.07 13.10
N PRO A 318 7.94 9.99 11.76
CA PRO A 318 7.92 11.17 10.93
C PRO A 318 6.63 11.98 11.18
N ARG A 319 6.72 13.30 11.04
CA ARG A 319 5.60 14.22 11.27
C ARG A 319 4.35 13.88 10.45
N GLN A 320 4.53 13.23 9.30
CA GLN A 320 3.43 12.86 8.43
C GLN A 320 2.53 11.76 9.01
N GLN A 321 3.03 10.98 9.97
CA GLN A 321 2.27 9.89 10.58
C GLN A 321 1.44 10.36 11.79
N ILE A 322 1.98 11.29 12.58
CA ILE A 322 1.28 11.94 13.69
C ILE A 322 1.42 13.44 13.45
N TYR A 323 0.40 14.02 12.80
CA TYR A 323 0.40 15.43 12.46
C TYR A 323 -0.12 16.28 13.63
N PRO A 324 0.67 17.22 14.14
CA PRO A 324 0.19 18.09 15.19
C PRO A 324 -0.45 19.39 14.72
N TYR A 325 -1.13 20.03 15.67
CA TYR A 325 -1.12 21.48 15.72
C TYR A 325 0.33 21.97 15.86
N SER A 326 0.88 22.59 14.83
CA SER A 326 2.23 23.15 14.92
C SER A 326 2.24 24.35 15.86
N TRP A 327 3.14 24.30 16.84
CA TRP A 327 3.43 25.42 17.73
C TRP A 327 4.19 26.55 17.01
N ALA A 328 4.68 26.28 15.80
CA ALA A 328 5.13 27.27 14.85
C ALA A 328 3.98 27.57 13.87
N ASP A 329 3.86 28.81 13.43
CA ASP A 329 2.75 29.29 12.58
C ASP A 329 2.72 28.57 11.22
N ASP A 330 2.02 27.44 11.17
CA ASP A 330 1.80 26.67 9.97
C ASP A 330 0.69 27.36 9.20
N ARG A 331 1.07 28.06 8.13
CA ARG A 331 0.14 28.75 7.22
C ARG A 331 -0.88 27.81 6.55
N ASP A 332 -0.81 26.49 6.82
CA ASP A 332 -1.70 25.45 6.33
C ASP A 332 -2.83 25.14 7.32
N SER A 333 -3.86 26.00 7.27
CA SER A 333 -5.06 25.91 8.12
C SER A 333 -5.99 24.71 7.83
N VAL A 334 -5.72 23.96 6.76
CA VAL A 334 -6.59 22.86 6.27
C VAL A 334 -6.45 21.58 7.09
N CYS A 335 -5.29 21.34 7.70
CA CYS A 335 -5.04 20.18 8.56
C CYS A 335 -5.28 20.45 10.05
N LEU A 336 -5.75 21.65 10.40
CA LEU A 336 -6.04 22.00 11.79
C LEU A 336 -7.36 21.36 12.21
N ALA A 337 -7.27 20.21 12.87
CA ALA A 337 -8.39 19.51 13.49
C ALA A 337 -9.03 20.39 14.58
N ALA A 338 -9.99 21.20 14.19
CA ALA A 338 -10.82 21.98 15.09
C ALA A 338 -12.26 21.90 14.61
N HIS A 339 -13.15 21.39 15.47
CA HIS A 339 -14.59 21.21 15.22
C HIS A 339 -15.30 22.45 14.64
N ASN A 340 -14.73 23.65 14.84
CA ASN A 340 -15.26 24.92 14.35
C ASN A 340 -14.41 25.57 13.24
N ASN A 341 -13.37 24.90 12.74
CA ASN A 341 -12.57 25.40 11.63
C ASN A 341 -13.30 25.06 10.31
N PRO A 342 -13.91 26.04 9.63
CA PRO A 342 -14.59 25.79 8.36
C PRO A 342 -13.63 25.39 7.24
N LEU A 343 -12.31 25.54 7.46
CA LEU A 343 -11.26 25.16 6.53
C LEU A 343 -10.73 23.74 6.79
N PHE A 344 -11.12 23.10 7.90
CA PHE A 344 -10.71 21.71 8.16
C PHE A 344 -11.43 20.78 7.20
N ASP A 345 -10.64 20.02 6.45
CA ASP A 345 -11.11 19.01 5.52
C ASP A 345 -10.22 17.78 5.69
N ALA A 346 -10.80 16.71 6.26
CA ALA A 346 -10.08 15.47 6.55
C ALA A 346 -9.51 14.84 5.26
N ASP A 347 -10.19 14.94 4.12
CA ASP A 347 -9.76 14.36 2.86
C ASP A 347 -8.65 15.20 2.22
N GLU A 348 -8.77 16.53 2.25
CA GLU A 348 -7.72 17.43 1.79
C GLU A 348 -6.48 17.34 2.69
N CYS A 349 -6.66 17.18 4.01
CA CYS A 349 -5.54 16.95 4.92
C CYS A 349 -4.86 15.60 4.66
N LYS A 350 -5.62 14.52 4.48
CA LYS A 350 -5.05 13.22 4.04
C LYS A 350 -4.25 13.36 2.75
N ARG A 351 -4.73 14.16 1.79
CA ARG A 351 -4.05 14.43 0.52
C ARG A 351 -2.78 15.27 0.69
N LEU A 352 -2.81 16.31 1.53
CA LEU A 352 -1.66 17.18 1.81
C LEU A 352 -0.55 16.42 2.55
N MET A 353 -0.96 15.56 3.49
CA MET A 353 -0.08 14.71 4.28
C MET A 353 0.34 13.43 3.54
N ASP A 354 -0.25 13.19 2.37
CA ASP A 354 -0.04 12.03 1.49
C ASP A 354 -0.32 10.69 2.21
N VAL A 355 -1.24 10.68 3.19
CA VAL A 355 -1.50 9.56 4.13
C VAL A 355 -1.76 8.24 3.39
N ASP A 356 -2.43 8.32 2.23
CA ASP A 356 -2.77 7.15 1.41
C ASP A 356 -1.61 6.64 0.53
N ALA A 357 -0.58 7.45 0.30
CA ALA A 357 0.66 7.03 -0.36
C ALA A 357 1.70 6.50 0.64
N TRP A 358 1.49 6.69 1.95
CA TRP A 358 2.43 6.22 2.96
C TRP A 358 2.46 4.70 3.05
N PRO A 359 3.65 4.13 3.25
CA PRO A 359 3.91 2.81 2.78
C PRO A 359 3.73 1.83 3.94
N ILE A 360 2.64 1.09 3.89
CA ILE A 360 2.61 -0.29 4.41
C ILE A 360 3.70 -1.15 3.69
N HIS A 361 4.34 -0.62 2.63
CA HIS A 361 5.26 -1.32 1.75
C HIS A 361 6.78 -1.03 1.89
N ASP A 362 7.24 0.07 2.52
CA ASP A 362 8.64 0.52 2.36
C ASP A 362 9.55 0.26 3.57
N PHE A 363 9.02 -0.17 4.73
CA PHE A 363 9.86 -0.47 5.90
C PHE A 363 9.97 -1.95 6.28
N TYR A 364 9.10 -2.81 5.72
CA TYR A 364 9.27 -4.25 5.85
C TYR A 364 10.14 -4.80 4.72
N GLY A 365 11.43 -4.91 5.00
CA GLY A 365 12.25 -5.98 4.47
C GLY A 365 11.77 -7.34 4.98
N ASP A 366 10.50 -7.70 4.73
CA ASP A 366 10.11 -9.11 4.70
C ASP A 366 10.26 -9.54 3.24
N ASN A 367 11.37 -10.23 2.99
CA ASN A 367 11.75 -10.79 1.69
C ASN A 367 10.79 -11.92 1.25
N LYS A 368 9.53 -11.90 1.71
CA LYS A 368 8.42 -12.79 1.34
C LYS A 368 7.24 -12.01 0.72
N SER A 369 6.95 -10.78 1.15
CA SER A 369 5.84 -9.97 0.60
C SER A 369 6.17 -9.38 -0.78
N ASN A 370 7.38 -8.83 -0.95
CA ASN A 370 7.79 -8.21 -2.22
C ASN A 370 7.93 -9.21 -3.37
N TRP A 371 8.20 -10.49 -3.07
CA TRP A 371 8.18 -11.54 -4.09
C TRP A 371 6.79 -11.78 -4.63
N HIS A 372 5.75 -11.76 -3.80
CA HIS A 372 4.39 -11.94 -4.29
C HIS A 372 3.97 -10.80 -5.22
N LEU A 373 4.29 -9.55 -4.86
CA LEU A 373 4.04 -8.40 -5.74
C LEU A 373 4.88 -8.46 -7.03
N ALA A 374 6.18 -8.74 -6.92
CA ALA A 374 7.05 -8.88 -8.09
C ALA A 374 6.60 -10.02 -9.01
N LEU A 375 6.14 -11.14 -8.44
CA LEU A 375 5.57 -12.26 -9.19
C LEU A 375 4.24 -11.90 -9.85
N ASP A 376 3.36 -11.15 -9.18
CA ASP A 376 2.12 -10.65 -9.77
C ASP A 376 2.40 -9.70 -10.95
N VAL A 377 3.40 -8.81 -10.80
CA VAL A 377 3.89 -7.93 -11.86
C VAL A 377 4.43 -8.73 -13.04
N LEU A 378 5.32 -9.68 -12.78
CA LEU A 378 5.91 -10.53 -13.83
C LEU A 378 4.85 -11.38 -14.53
N SER A 379 3.89 -11.92 -13.77
CA SER A 379 2.74 -12.66 -14.30
C SER A 379 1.91 -11.79 -15.24
N TRP A 380 1.59 -10.55 -14.83
CA TRP A 380 0.85 -9.62 -15.67
C TRP A 380 1.59 -9.27 -16.97
N ILE A 381 2.89 -8.96 -16.87
CA ILE A 381 3.74 -8.68 -18.05
C ILE A 381 3.74 -9.87 -19.00
N PHE A 382 3.89 -11.08 -18.48
CA PHE A 382 3.91 -12.31 -19.25
C PHE A 382 2.58 -12.56 -19.96
N TRP A 383 1.46 -12.63 -19.24
CA TRP A 383 0.15 -12.92 -19.81
C TRP A 383 -0.32 -11.83 -20.77
N SER A 384 0.01 -10.57 -20.49
CA SER A 384 -0.29 -9.45 -21.40
C SER A 384 0.45 -9.60 -22.73
N ASN A 385 1.76 -9.80 -22.69
CA ASN A 385 2.57 -9.91 -23.91
C ASN A 385 2.24 -11.19 -24.69
N ALA A 386 2.08 -12.32 -23.99
CA ALA A 386 1.71 -13.59 -24.61
C ALA A 386 0.36 -13.50 -25.36
N THR A 387 -0.66 -12.89 -24.74
CA THR A 387 -1.97 -12.71 -25.36
C THR A 387 -1.90 -11.85 -26.61
N ILE A 388 -1.16 -10.73 -26.57
CA ILE A 388 -1.01 -9.83 -27.72
C ILE A 388 -0.31 -10.54 -28.89
N LEU A 389 0.80 -11.23 -28.62
CA LEU A 389 1.58 -11.95 -29.63
C LEU A 389 0.78 -13.10 -30.24
N LEU A 390 0.07 -13.87 -29.40
CA LEU A 390 -0.74 -15.00 -29.85
C LEU A 390 -1.95 -14.53 -30.66
N ASN A 391 -2.66 -13.48 -30.22
CA ASN A 391 -3.78 -12.92 -30.98
C ASN A 391 -3.30 -12.44 -32.35
N LYS A 392 -2.17 -11.72 -32.42
CA LYS A 392 -1.61 -11.29 -33.71
C LYS A 392 -1.26 -12.48 -34.60
N TRP A 393 -0.64 -13.52 -34.06
CA TRP A 393 -0.28 -14.71 -34.82
C TRP A 393 -1.52 -15.47 -35.34
N ILE A 394 -2.55 -15.64 -34.50
CA ILE A 394 -3.82 -16.25 -34.92
C ILE A 394 -4.42 -15.46 -36.09
N ILE A 395 -4.56 -14.14 -35.93
CA ILE A 395 -5.20 -13.27 -36.93
C ILE A 395 -4.43 -13.22 -38.26
N ASN A 396 -3.09 -13.22 -38.22
CA ASN A 396 -2.29 -13.02 -39.44
C ASN A 396 -1.71 -14.29 -40.05
N SER A 397 -1.56 -15.38 -39.28
CA SER A 397 -0.83 -16.58 -39.71
C SER A 397 -1.71 -17.83 -39.78
N THR A 398 -2.95 -17.77 -39.28
CA THR A 398 -3.93 -18.86 -39.41
C THR A 398 -5.09 -18.42 -40.29
N ALA A 399 -5.97 -19.35 -40.67
CA ALA A 399 -7.19 -19.04 -41.42
C ALA A 399 -8.22 -18.20 -40.61
N PHE A 400 -8.01 -18.02 -39.31
CA PHE A 400 -8.93 -17.32 -38.42
C PHE A 400 -8.67 -15.81 -38.40
N HIS A 401 -9.28 -15.08 -39.33
CA HIS A 401 -9.10 -13.64 -39.53
C HIS A 401 -10.17 -12.78 -38.81
N TYR A 402 -10.65 -13.23 -37.65
CA TYR A 402 -11.81 -12.64 -36.96
C TYR A 402 -11.42 -12.11 -35.56
N PRO A 403 -10.85 -10.90 -35.44
CA PRO A 403 -10.37 -10.35 -34.18
C PRO A 403 -11.48 -10.14 -33.12
N ILE A 404 -12.69 -9.74 -33.51
CA ILE A 404 -13.79 -9.52 -32.57
C ILE A 404 -14.34 -10.86 -32.09
N LEU A 405 -14.51 -11.84 -32.98
CA LEU A 405 -14.92 -13.20 -32.57
C LEU A 405 -13.89 -13.85 -31.64
N LEU A 406 -12.58 -13.59 -31.84
CA LEU A 406 -11.53 -14.08 -30.93
C LEU A 406 -11.67 -13.50 -29.52
N THR A 407 -11.91 -12.19 -29.40
CA THR A 407 -12.10 -11.55 -28.09
C THR A 407 -13.42 -11.92 -27.43
N CYS A 408 -14.49 -12.09 -28.22
CA CYS A 408 -15.76 -12.63 -27.77
C CYS A 408 -15.55 -14.01 -27.13
N TRP A 409 -14.79 -14.88 -27.79
CA TRP A 409 -14.42 -16.19 -27.26
C TRP A 409 -13.70 -16.12 -25.91
N HIS A 410 -12.76 -15.18 -25.72
CA HIS A 410 -12.09 -14.96 -24.43
C HIS A 410 -13.06 -14.57 -23.32
N LEU A 411 -14.01 -13.66 -23.60
CA LEU A 411 -14.97 -13.17 -22.63
C LEU A 411 -16.05 -14.20 -22.29
N VAL A 412 -16.51 -14.99 -23.27
CA VAL A 412 -17.42 -16.12 -23.06
C VAL A 412 -16.74 -17.18 -22.19
N PHE A 413 -15.48 -17.51 -22.49
CA PHE A 413 -14.69 -18.43 -21.67
C PHE A 413 -14.53 -17.91 -20.24
N ALA A 414 -14.16 -16.64 -20.06
CA ALA A 414 -14.04 -16.01 -18.74
C ALA A 414 -15.38 -16.02 -17.97
N THR A 415 -16.50 -15.82 -18.66
CA THR A 415 -17.84 -15.91 -18.08
C THR A 415 -18.14 -17.32 -17.60
N ILE A 416 -17.89 -18.35 -18.43
CA ILE A 416 -18.13 -19.74 -18.04
C ILE A 416 -17.26 -20.12 -16.84
N VAL A 417 -15.97 -19.80 -16.89
CA VAL A 417 -15.03 -20.15 -15.81
C VAL A 417 -15.38 -19.46 -14.51
N THR A 418 -15.71 -18.17 -14.52
CA THR A 418 -16.09 -17.44 -13.28
C THR A 418 -17.40 -17.94 -12.69
N GLN A 419 -18.37 -18.32 -13.54
CA GLN A 419 -19.65 -18.91 -13.10
C GLN A 419 -19.47 -20.31 -12.50
N VAL A 420 -18.60 -21.13 -13.10
CA VAL A 420 -18.23 -22.45 -12.57
C VAL A 420 -17.50 -22.28 -11.24
N LEU A 421 -16.51 -21.39 -11.18
CA LEU A 421 -15.71 -21.13 -9.98
C LEU A 421 -16.56 -20.63 -8.82
N ALA A 422 -17.57 -19.80 -9.10
CA ALA A 422 -18.55 -19.34 -8.10
C ALA A 422 -19.41 -20.47 -7.52
N ARG A 423 -19.58 -21.59 -8.24
CA ARG A 423 -20.36 -22.76 -7.80
C ARG A 423 -19.49 -23.84 -7.15
N THR A 424 -18.24 -23.98 -7.59
CA THR A 424 -17.34 -25.05 -7.15
C THR A 424 -16.37 -24.63 -6.04
N THR A 425 -16.11 -23.34 -5.85
CA THR A 425 -15.12 -22.85 -4.88
C THR A 425 -15.65 -21.70 -4.02
N ARG A 426 -15.02 -21.51 -2.86
CA ARG A 426 -15.31 -20.40 -1.93
C ARG A 426 -14.64 -19.07 -2.33
N LEU A 427 -13.88 -19.05 -3.43
CA LEU A 427 -13.10 -17.89 -3.89
C LEU A 427 -13.96 -16.69 -4.30
N LEU A 428 -15.25 -16.88 -4.56
CA LEU A 428 -16.21 -15.82 -4.92
C LEU A 428 -17.33 -15.65 -3.87
N ASP A 429 -17.15 -16.07 -2.62
CA ASP A 429 -18.18 -15.90 -1.59
C ASP A 429 -18.42 -14.42 -1.19
N GLY A 430 -17.46 -13.53 -1.47
CA GLY A 430 -17.61 -12.07 -1.36
C GLY A 430 -18.79 -11.51 -2.17
N ARG A 431 -19.27 -12.24 -3.19
CA ARG A 431 -20.48 -11.87 -3.95
C ARG A 431 -21.74 -11.80 -3.09
N ARG A 432 -21.81 -12.54 -1.97
CA ARG A 432 -22.99 -12.60 -1.09
C ARG A 432 -23.15 -11.34 -0.25
N ASN A 433 -22.07 -10.57 -0.08
CA ASN A 433 -22.06 -9.33 0.69
C ASN A 433 -22.51 -8.11 -0.12
N ILE A 434 -22.72 -8.27 -1.43
CA ILE A 434 -23.12 -7.19 -2.33
C ILE A 434 -24.55 -7.47 -2.80
N PRO A 435 -25.57 -6.79 -2.24
CA PRO A 435 -26.93 -6.87 -2.78
C PRO A 435 -26.96 -6.19 -4.15
N MET A 436 -26.94 -7.01 -5.22
CA MET A 436 -26.90 -6.52 -6.59
C MET A 436 -28.30 -6.53 -7.19
N ASP A 437 -28.98 -5.38 -7.17
CA ASP A 437 -30.27 -5.21 -7.84
C ASP A 437 -30.10 -4.98 -9.34
N ALA A 438 -31.09 -5.39 -10.15
CA ALA A 438 -31.08 -5.19 -11.60
C ALA A 438 -30.89 -3.72 -12.01
N ARG A 439 -31.45 -2.79 -11.21
CA ARG A 439 -31.29 -1.34 -11.43
C ARG A 439 -29.84 -0.89 -11.19
N MET A 440 -29.19 -1.42 -10.15
CA MET A 440 -27.79 -1.13 -9.83
C MET A 440 -26.85 -1.72 -10.88
N TYR A 441 -27.13 -2.94 -11.33
CA TYR A 441 -26.39 -3.57 -12.41
C TYR A 441 -26.45 -2.75 -13.71
N CYS A 442 -27.64 -2.31 -14.12
CA CYS A 442 -27.81 -1.50 -15.33
C CYS A 442 -27.19 -0.10 -15.24
N ARG A 443 -27.15 0.52 -14.05
CA ARG A 443 -26.64 1.89 -13.89
C ARG A 443 -25.13 1.93 -13.63
N SER A 444 -24.58 0.92 -12.96
CA SER A 444 -23.18 0.93 -12.51
C SER A 444 -22.29 -0.04 -13.32
N ILE A 445 -22.77 -1.24 -13.63
CA ILE A 445 -21.95 -2.29 -14.26
C ILE A 445 -22.05 -2.25 -15.79
N LEU A 446 -23.25 -2.08 -16.33
CA LEU A 446 -23.49 -2.11 -17.78
C LEU A 446 -22.72 -1.01 -18.55
N PRO A 447 -22.62 0.26 -18.09
CA PRO A 447 -21.84 1.28 -18.77
C PRO A 447 -20.34 0.96 -18.81
N ILE A 448 -19.80 0.38 -17.73
CA ILE A 448 -18.40 -0.09 -17.67
C ILE A 448 -18.20 -1.21 -18.68
N GLY A 449 -19.14 -2.17 -18.76
CA GLY A 449 -19.11 -3.25 -19.75
C GLY A 449 -19.15 -2.74 -21.20
N LEU A 450 -19.90 -1.67 -21.47
CA LEU A 450 -19.99 -1.03 -22.79
C LEU A 450 -18.66 -0.37 -23.19
N LEU A 451 -18.06 0.42 -22.29
CA LEU A 451 -16.75 1.02 -22.53
C LEU A 451 -15.68 -0.06 -22.70
N TYR A 452 -15.74 -1.12 -21.91
CA TYR A 452 -14.80 -2.25 -22.04
C TYR A 452 -14.93 -2.98 -23.38
N CYS A 453 -16.16 -3.19 -23.85
CA CYS A 453 -16.43 -3.72 -25.18
C CYS A 453 -15.81 -2.82 -26.26
N GLY A 454 -16.03 -1.50 -26.17
CA GLY A 454 -15.45 -0.52 -27.09
C GLY A 454 -13.92 -0.58 -27.12
N THR A 455 -13.28 -0.65 -25.96
CA THR A 455 -11.82 -0.83 -25.85
C THR A 455 -11.35 -2.12 -26.53
N LEU A 456 -12.01 -3.26 -26.27
CA LEU A 456 -11.59 -4.56 -26.81
C LEU A 456 -11.76 -4.63 -28.34
N VAL A 457 -12.89 -4.17 -28.86
CA VAL A 457 -13.17 -4.14 -30.30
C VAL A 457 -12.14 -3.26 -31.02
N CYS A 458 -11.97 -2.02 -30.56
CA CYS A 458 -11.04 -1.09 -31.19
C CYS A 458 -9.59 -1.61 -31.08
N SER A 459 -9.14 -2.03 -29.89
CA SER A 459 -7.75 -2.49 -29.70
C SER A 459 -7.37 -3.72 -30.51
N ASN A 460 -8.32 -4.61 -30.84
CA ASN A 460 -8.04 -5.80 -31.64
C ASN A 460 -8.16 -5.52 -33.15
N MET A 461 -9.03 -4.61 -33.56
CA MET A 461 -9.12 -4.16 -34.96
C MET A 461 -7.85 -3.46 -35.43
N VAL A 462 -7.13 -2.76 -34.54
CA VAL A 462 -5.87 -2.08 -34.86
C VAL A 462 -4.82 -3.05 -35.44
N TYR A 463 -4.80 -4.31 -35.02
CA TYR A 463 -3.83 -5.29 -35.51
C TYR A 463 -3.94 -5.56 -37.02
N LEU A 464 -5.09 -5.29 -37.64
CA LEU A 464 -5.25 -5.43 -39.08
C LEU A 464 -4.57 -4.31 -39.88
N TYR A 465 -4.35 -3.15 -39.24
CA TYR A 465 -3.91 -1.93 -39.91
C TYR A 465 -2.50 -1.48 -39.52
N LEU A 466 -2.07 -1.73 -38.28
CA LEU A 466 -0.81 -1.24 -37.73
C LEU A 466 0.13 -2.37 -37.26
N ASN A 467 1.43 -2.08 -37.21
CA ASN A 467 2.44 -2.98 -36.67
C ASN A 467 2.46 -2.96 -35.14
N ILE A 468 2.76 -4.09 -34.50
CA ILE A 468 2.78 -4.20 -33.03
C ILE A 468 3.68 -3.12 -32.39
N SER A 469 4.88 -2.92 -32.94
CA SER A 469 5.84 -1.92 -32.44
C SER A 469 5.21 -0.51 -32.41
N PHE A 470 4.54 -0.13 -33.49
CA PHE A 470 3.88 1.16 -33.62
C PHE A 470 2.65 1.30 -32.71
N ILE A 471 1.87 0.22 -32.56
CA ILE A 471 0.74 0.16 -31.61
C ILE A 471 1.21 0.43 -30.18
N GLN A 472 2.33 -0.16 -29.76
CA GLN A 472 2.88 0.07 -28.42
C GLN A 472 3.40 1.50 -28.23
N MET A 473 3.97 2.11 -29.27
CA MET A 473 4.38 3.52 -29.23
C MET A 473 3.18 4.45 -29.07
N LEU A 474 2.07 4.19 -29.78
CA LEU A 474 0.82 4.96 -29.63
C LEU A 474 0.21 4.80 -28.23
N LYS A 475 0.34 3.63 -27.61
CA LYS A 475 -0.13 3.39 -26.23
C LYS A 475 0.61 4.20 -25.17
N ALA A 476 1.79 4.75 -25.47
CA ALA A 476 2.48 5.68 -24.56
C ALA A 476 1.68 6.97 -24.31
N ALA A 477 0.73 7.33 -25.20
CA ALA A 477 -0.20 8.43 -25.00
C ALA A 477 -1.34 8.11 -24.01
N GLY A 478 -1.52 6.85 -23.60
CA GLY A 478 -2.62 6.41 -22.74
C GLY A 478 -2.75 7.20 -21.42
N PRO A 479 -1.66 7.46 -20.69
CA PRO A 479 -1.70 8.26 -19.47
C PRO A 479 -2.17 9.69 -19.69
N VAL A 480 -1.84 10.31 -20.84
CA VAL A 480 -2.32 11.65 -21.21
C VAL A 480 -3.84 11.64 -21.39
N VAL A 481 -4.37 10.68 -22.16
CA VAL A 481 -5.81 10.55 -22.40
C VAL A 481 -6.55 10.26 -21.09
N THR A 482 -5.96 9.45 -20.22
CA THR A 482 -6.51 9.13 -18.90
C THR A 482 -6.56 10.37 -18.01
N LEU A 483 -5.49 11.17 -17.97
CA LEU A 483 -5.42 12.37 -17.14
C LEU A 483 -6.44 13.44 -17.59
N ILE A 484 -6.58 13.66 -18.90
CA ILE A 484 -7.60 14.56 -19.47
C ILE A 484 -9.01 14.06 -19.11
N THR A 485 -9.22 12.74 -19.17
CA THR A 485 -10.50 12.13 -18.77
C THR A 485 -10.76 12.35 -17.28
N SER A 486 -9.78 12.14 -16.41
CA SER A 486 -9.90 12.39 -14.97
C SER A 486 -10.22 13.84 -14.63
N TRP A 487 -9.66 14.81 -15.38
CA TRP A 487 -10.03 16.23 -15.24
C TRP A 487 -11.47 16.49 -15.70
N SER A 488 -11.88 15.86 -16.80
CA SER A 488 -13.24 15.99 -17.36
C SER A 488 -14.30 15.45 -16.40
N TRP A 489 -14.00 14.33 -15.73
CA TRP A 489 -14.86 13.73 -14.70
C TRP A 489 -14.72 14.38 -13.31
N LYS A 490 -13.89 15.43 -13.19
CA LYS A 490 -13.60 16.14 -11.92
C LYS A 490 -13.06 15.24 -10.80
N VAL A 491 -12.43 14.12 -11.17
CA VAL A 491 -11.76 13.21 -10.22
C VAL A 491 -10.40 13.76 -9.80
N ALA A 492 -9.74 14.54 -10.66
CA ALA A 492 -8.46 15.17 -10.38
C ALA A 492 -8.47 16.67 -10.73
N LYS A 493 -7.75 17.49 -9.96
CA LYS A 493 -7.59 18.94 -10.22
C LYS A 493 -6.46 19.18 -11.25
N PRO A 494 -6.63 20.11 -12.19
CA PRO A 494 -5.59 20.43 -13.19
C PRO A 494 -4.39 21.10 -12.53
N SER A 495 -3.17 20.69 -12.92
CA SER A 495 -1.91 21.32 -12.47
C SER A 495 -1.05 21.72 -13.66
N ILE A 496 -0.30 22.82 -13.52
CA ILE A 496 0.57 23.35 -14.58
C ILE A 496 1.67 22.35 -14.94
N GLY A 497 2.23 21.64 -13.96
CA GLY A 497 3.22 20.59 -14.19
C GLY A 497 2.66 19.42 -15.01
N ALA A 498 1.42 19.01 -14.75
CA ALA A 498 0.75 17.99 -15.57
C ALA A 498 0.50 18.46 -17.01
N PHE A 499 0.13 19.73 -17.21
CA PHE A 499 -0.07 20.29 -18.54
C PHE A 499 1.21 20.28 -19.39
N ILE A 500 2.36 20.64 -18.81
CA ILE A 500 3.65 20.60 -19.50
C ILE A 500 4.01 19.17 -19.90
N ASN A 501 3.82 18.19 -19.01
CA ASN A 501 4.10 16.79 -19.32
C ASN A 501 3.19 16.23 -20.43
N ILE A 502 1.91 16.62 -20.43
CA ILE A 502 0.98 16.28 -21.51
C ILE A 502 1.48 16.82 -22.86
N LEU A 503 1.94 18.08 -22.90
CA LEU A 503 2.45 18.70 -24.11
C LEU A 503 3.67 17.94 -24.66
N ILE A 504 4.64 17.61 -23.80
CA ILE A 504 5.86 16.90 -24.21
C ILE A 504 5.53 15.48 -24.71
N ILE A 505 4.66 14.74 -24.01
CA ILE A 505 4.24 13.38 -24.44
C ILE A 505 3.49 13.46 -25.79
N THR A 506 2.64 14.48 -25.98
CA THR A 506 1.89 14.64 -27.22
C THR A 506 2.81 14.93 -28.40
N LEU A 507 3.78 15.84 -28.24
CA LEU A 507 4.76 16.17 -29.28
C LEU A 507 5.67 14.97 -29.64
N SER A 508 6.09 14.20 -28.63
CA SER A 508 6.94 13.02 -28.84
C SER A 508 6.19 11.88 -29.53
N VAL A 509 4.91 11.66 -29.22
CA VAL A 509 4.05 10.72 -29.94
C VAL A 509 3.83 11.19 -31.38
N ALA A 510 3.60 12.48 -31.63
CA ALA A 510 3.47 13.02 -32.99
C ALA A 510 4.75 12.79 -33.82
N MET A 511 5.92 12.94 -33.21
CA MET A 511 7.19 12.62 -33.83
C MET A 511 7.37 11.12 -34.10
N ALA A 512 6.90 10.24 -33.21
CA ALA A 512 6.92 8.80 -33.47
C ALA A 512 5.95 8.42 -34.62
N VAL A 513 4.80 9.08 -34.72
CA VAL A 513 3.83 8.88 -35.82
C VAL A 513 4.41 9.26 -37.17
N SER A 514 5.14 10.38 -37.27
CA SER A 514 5.74 10.83 -38.54
C SER A 514 6.83 9.89 -39.07
N GLY A 515 7.40 9.06 -38.19
CA GLY A 515 8.40 8.05 -38.58
C GLY A 515 7.84 6.70 -39.01
N GLU A 516 6.52 6.47 -39.00
CA GLU A 516 5.94 5.18 -39.41
C GLU A 516 5.86 5.05 -40.93
N ILE A 517 6.50 3.99 -41.46
CA ILE A 517 6.58 3.74 -42.90
C ILE A 517 5.25 3.17 -43.44
N ARG A 518 4.52 2.38 -42.65
CA ARG A 518 3.24 1.76 -43.03
C ARG A 518 2.08 2.35 -42.24
N PHE A 519 1.98 3.69 -42.27
CA PHE A 519 0.97 4.40 -41.51
C PHE A 519 -0.42 4.24 -42.12
N SER A 520 -1.43 3.94 -41.29
CA SER A 520 -2.83 3.88 -41.68
C SER A 520 -3.66 4.77 -40.75
N TRP A 521 -4.35 5.76 -41.34
CA TRP A 521 -5.25 6.67 -40.61
C TRP A 521 -6.37 5.93 -39.89
N LEU A 522 -6.91 4.88 -40.51
CA LEU A 522 -7.97 4.07 -39.92
C LEU A 522 -7.45 3.29 -38.70
N GLY A 523 -6.27 2.69 -38.82
CA GLY A 523 -5.61 2.00 -37.70
C GLY A 523 -5.26 2.94 -36.55
N PHE A 524 -4.75 4.14 -36.86
CA PHE A 524 -4.50 5.18 -35.86
C PHE A 524 -5.79 5.61 -35.16
N GLY A 525 -6.87 5.83 -35.91
CA GLY A 525 -8.19 6.17 -35.38
C GLY A 525 -8.73 5.13 -34.41
N PHE A 526 -8.69 3.84 -34.78
CA PHE A 526 -9.06 2.75 -33.87
C PHE A 526 -8.19 2.69 -32.62
N GLN A 527 -6.88 2.92 -32.75
CA GLN A 527 -5.97 2.90 -31.60
C GLN A 527 -6.25 4.06 -30.65
N PHE A 528 -6.50 5.26 -31.17
CA PHE A 528 -6.87 6.41 -30.37
C PHE A 528 -8.24 6.23 -29.69
N ALA A 529 -9.25 5.73 -30.43
CA ALA A 529 -10.56 5.40 -29.87
C ALA A 529 -10.45 4.38 -28.72
N SER A 530 -9.62 3.35 -28.89
CA SER A 530 -9.33 2.38 -27.83
C SER A 530 -8.77 3.02 -26.56
N LEU A 531 -7.89 4.02 -26.68
CA LEU A 531 -7.33 4.73 -25.52
C LEU A 531 -8.39 5.56 -24.80
N VAL A 532 -9.30 6.21 -25.54
CA VAL A 532 -10.40 6.99 -24.96
C VAL A 532 -11.38 6.09 -24.21
N PHE A 533 -11.79 4.97 -24.81
CA PHE A 533 -12.66 4.01 -24.14
C PHE A 533 -12.01 3.42 -22.88
N ASP A 534 -10.72 3.05 -22.96
CA ASP A 534 -10.02 2.48 -21.80
C ASP A 534 -9.85 3.50 -20.68
N ALA A 535 -9.53 4.76 -21.00
CA ALA A 535 -9.44 5.86 -20.03
C ALA A 535 -10.75 6.08 -19.27
N ASN A 536 -11.88 6.17 -19.99
CA ASN A 536 -13.19 6.33 -19.36
C ASN A 536 -13.58 5.11 -18.53
N ARG A 537 -13.30 3.89 -19.02
CA ARG A 537 -13.54 2.65 -18.28
C ARG A 537 -12.75 2.64 -16.96
N LEU A 538 -11.46 2.98 -17.01
CA LEU A 538 -10.58 2.98 -15.85
C LEU A 538 -11.06 4.00 -14.80
N VAL A 539 -11.40 5.22 -15.20
CA VAL A 539 -11.93 6.25 -14.30
C VAL A 539 -13.26 5.80 -13.66
N MET A 540 -14.17 5.20 -14.43
CA MET A 540 -15.44 4.69 -13.88
C MET A 540 -15.24 3.51 -12.92
N VAL A 541 -14.31 2.58 -13.22
CA VAL A 541 -13.95 1.49 -12.31
C VAL A 541 -13.32 2.05 -11.02
N GLN A 542 -12.47 3.07 -11.13
CA GLN A 542 -11.87 3.73 -9.98
C GLN A 542 -12.93 4.40 -9.08
N ILE A 543 -13.92 5.07 -9.67
CA ILE A 543 -15.05 5.63 -8.91
C ILE A 543 -15.86 4.52 -8.23
N LEU A 544 -16.14 3.41 -8.92
CA LEU A 544 -16.90 2.28 -8.36
C LEU A 544 -16.19 1.62 -7.17
N LEU A 545 -14.85 1.55 -7.20
CA LEU A 545 -14.02 0.94 -6.16
C LEU A 545 -13.56 1.93 -5.07
N SER A 546 -13.88 3.23 -5.21
CA SER A 546 -13.57 4.26 -4.21
C SER A 546 -14.38 4.07 -2.91
N ASP A 547 -14.00 4.76 -1.83
CA ASP A 547 -14.66 4.61 -0.51
C ASP A 547 -16.17 4.93 -0.50
N SER A 548 -16.64 5.73 -1.47
CA SER A 548 -18.07 6.03 -1.69
C SER A 548 -18.82 4.98 -2.52
N GLY A 549 -18.09 4.03 -3.10
CA GLY A 549 -18.57 2.97 -3.99
C GLY A 549 -18.66 1.60 -3.30
N GLN A 550 -18.69 0.53 -4.09
CA GLN A 550 -18.74 -0.84 -3.58
C GLN A 550 -17.31 -1.43 -3.60
N LYS A 551 -16.74 -1.67 -2.42
CA LYS A 551 -15.47 -2.40 -2.28
C LYS A 551 -15.68 -3.86 -2.72
N MET A 552 -15.44 -4.14 -4.00
CA MET A 552 -15.58 -5.47 -4.58
C MET A 552 -14.21 -6.14 -4.70
N ASP A 553 -14.16 -7.43 -4.35
CA ASP A 553 -12.99 -8.25 -4.66
C ASP A 553 -12.73 -8.27 -6.18
N PRO A 554 -11.47 -8.27 -6.64
CA PRO A 554 -11.17 -8.15 -8.06
C PRO A 554 -11.72 -9.31 -8.94
N LEU A 555 -11.79 -10.52 -8.39
CA LEU A 555 -12.39 -11.68 -9.07
C LEU A 555 -13.92 -11.61 -9.12
N VAL A 556 -14.54 -10.98 -8.12
CA VAL A 556 -15.99 -10.70 -8.08
C VAL A 556 -16.36 -9.61 -9.08
N SER A 557 -15.50 -8.61 -9.26
CA SER A 557 -15.64 -7.61 -10.33
C SER A 557 -15.67 -8.25 -11.72
N LEU A 558 -14.74 -9.18 -11.99
CA LEU A 558 -14.72 -9.90 -13.27
C LEU A 558 -15.98 -10.74 -13.50
N TYR A 559 -16.54 -11.37 -12.45
CA TYR A 559 -17.78 -12.13 -12.52
C TYR A 559 -18.98 -11.26 -12.99
N TYR A 560 -19.03 -9.99 -12.60
CA TYR A 560 -20.11 -9.08 -13.01
C TYR A 560 -19.86 -8.42 -14.37
N PHE A 561 -18.61 -8.09 -14.71
CA PHE A 561 -18.26 -7.41 -15.97
C PHE A 561 -18.18 -8.34 -17.18
N ALA A 562 -17.65 -9.55 -17.03
CA ALA A 562 -17.40 -10.46 -18.14
C ALA A 562 -18.67 -10.84 -18.93
N PRO A 563 -19.82 -11.17 -18.30
CA PRO A 563 -21.04 -11.53 -19.03
C PRO A 563 -21.62 -10.36 -19.83
N ALA A 564 -21.67 -9.16 -19.24
CA ALA A 564 -22.16 -7.96 -19.92
C ALA A 564 -21.27 -7.61 -21.12
N CYS A 565 -19.95 -7.69 -20.94
CA CYS A 565 -19.00 -7.42 -22.01
C CYS A 565 -19.10 -8.49 -23.12
N ALA A 566 -19.17 -9.78 -22.76
CA ALA A 566 -19.32 -10.89 -23.71
C ALA A 566 -20.59 -10.72 -24.56
N PHE A 567 -21.71 -10.37 -23.94
CA PHE A 567 -22.97 -10.11 -24.65
C PHE A 567 -22.81 -8.96 -25.65
N MET A 568 -22.28 -7.81 -25.22
CA MET A 568 -22.10 -6.65 -26.08
C MET A 568 -21.11 -6.92 -27.22
N THR A 569 -19.98 -7.59 -26.94
CA THR A 569 -19.00 -7.96 -27.97
C THR A 569 -19.57 -8.99 -28.95
N SER A 570 -20.43 -9.90 -28.49
CA SER A 570 -21.15 -10.84 -29.37
C SER A 570 -22.09 -10.13 -30.34
N LEU A 571 -22.79 -9.07 -29.89
CA LEU A 571 -23.64 -8.27 -30.76
C LEU A 571 -22.84 -7.54 -31.83
N VAL A 572 -21.68 -6.99 -31.47
CA VAL A 572 -20.78 -6.35 -32.44
C VAL A 572 -20.26 -7.39 -33.42
N ALA A 573 -19.79 -8.55 -32.93
CA ALA A 573 -19.30 -9.64 -33.77
C ALA A 573 -20.36 -10.15 -34.76
N TRP A 574 -21.63 -10.23 -34.31
CA TRP A 574 -22.76 -10.59 -35.13
C TRP A 574 -22.93 -9.67 -36.34
N GLN A 575 -22.77 -8.36 -36.12
CA GLN A 575 -22.95 -7.36 -37.17
C GLN A 575 -21.75 -7.24 -38.12
N THR A 576 -20.54 -7.58 -37.66
CA THR A 576 -19.31 -7.34 -38.44
C THR A 576 -18.71 -8.61 -39.05
N GLU A 577 -18.48 -9.64 -38.23
CA GLU A 577 -17.64 -10.80 -38.57
C GLU A 577 -18.43 -12.09 -38.74
N TYR A 578 -19.61 -12.20 -38.13
CA TYR A 578 -20.40 -13.43 -38.17
C TYR A 578 -20.92 -13.77 -39.58
N ALA A 579 -21.25 -12.76 -40.38
CA ALA A 579 -21.73 -12.97 -41.75
C ALA A 579 -20.65 -13.54 -42.68
N SER A 580 -19.37 -13.25 -42.41
CA SER A 580 -18.22 -13.75 -43.16
C SER A 580 -17.55 -14.95 -42.48
N PHE A 581 -18.14 -15.47 -41.40
CA PHE A 581 -17.55 -16.51 -40.58
C PHE A 581 -17.74 -17.90 -41.19
N GLU A 582 -16.63 -18.60 -41.42
CA GLU A 582 -16.65 -20.00 -41.85
C GLU A 582 -16.22 -20.94 -40.72
N TRP A 583 -17.00 -22.00 -40.50
CA TRP A 583 -16.69 -23.05 -39.51
C TRP A 583 -15.38 -23.82 -39.84
N SER A 584 -14.98 -23.84 -41.12
CA SER A 584 -13.71 -24.39 -41.61
C SER A 584 -12.50 -23.69 -40.98
N SER A 585 -12.60 -22.38 -40.71
CA SER A 585 -11.54 -21.56 -40.13
C SER A 585 -11.17 -21.98 -38.70
N ILE A 586 -12.14 -22.49 -37.93
CA ILE A 586 -11.88 -23.04 -36.58
C ILE A 586 -11.06 -24.33 -36.68
N ALA A 587 -11.43 -25.23 -37.59
CA ALA A 587 -10.76 -26.51 -37.75
C ALA A 587 -9.31 -26.34 -38.22
N GLN A 588 -9.05 -25.33 -39.07
CA GLN A 588 -7.71 -25.01 -39.58
C GLN A 588 -6.84 -24.26 -38.57
N ALA A 589 -7.42 -23.35 -37.77
CA ALA A 589 -6.68 -22.69 -36.68
C ALA A 589 -6.38 -23.64 -35.51
N GLY A 590 -7.25 -24.64 -35.31
CA GLY A 590 -7.13 -25.67 -34.29
C GLY A 590 -7.80 -25.26 -32.98
N TRP A 591 -8.72 -26.11 -32.52
CA TRP A 591 -9.45 -25.93 -31.25
C TRP A 591 -8.52 -25.76 -30.04
N THR A 592 -7.36 -26.41 -30.05
CA THR A 592 -6.36 -26.31 -28.99
C THR A 592 -5.74 -24.92 -28.90
N VAL A 593 -5.45 -24.29 -30.04
CA VAL A 593 -4.88 -22.94 -30.12
C VAL A 593 -5.88 -21.91 -29.62
N LEU A 594 -7.14 -22.01 -30.06
CA LEU A 594 -8.20 -21.10 -29.64
C LEU A 594 -8.53 -21.25 -28.14
N THR A 595 -8.52 -22.47 -27.61
CA THR A 595 -8.71 -22.71 -26.17
C THR A 595 -7.55 -22.14 -25.36
N LEU A 596 -6.30 -22.35 -25.80
CA LEU A 596 -5.11 -21.78 -25.14
C LEU A 596 -5.15 -20.25 -25.14
N SER A 597 -5.57 -19.65 -26.26
CA SER A 597 -5.76 -18.20 -26.38
C SER A 597 -6.79 -17.67 -25.38
N ALA A 598 -7.91 -18.36 -25.18
CA ALA A 598 -8.91 -17.99 -24.17
C ALA A 598 -8.41 -18.15 -22.73
N VAL A 599 -7.63 -19.20 -22.44
CA VAL A 599 -7.00 -19.37 -21.12
C VAL A 599 -6.02 -18.23 -20.84
N MET A 600 -5.20 -17.83 -21.83
CA MET A 600 -4.30 -16.68 -21.70
C MET A 600 -5.07 -15.37 -21.46
N GLY A 601 -6.15 -15.14 -22.20
CA GLY A 601 -7.03 -13.97 -21.99
C GLY A 601 -7.67 -13.95 -20.60
N PHE A 602 -8.10 -15.11 -20.09
CA PHE A 602 -8.62 -15.23 -18.72
C PHE A 602 -7.54 -14.94 -17.67
N MET A 603 -6.34 -15.52 -17.79
CA MET A 603 -5.23 -15.29 -16.86
C MET A 603 -4.73 -13.85 -16.89
N LEU A 604 -4.76 -13.19 -18.05
CA LEU A 604 -4.49 -11.77 -18.19
C LEU A 604 -5.49 -10.94 -17.37
N ASN A 605 -6.80 -11.21 -17.51
CA ASN A 605 -7.82 -10.49 -16.76
C ASN A 605 -7.66 -10.71 -15.25
N VAL A 606 -7.42 -11.94 -14.80
CA VAL A 606 -7.13 -12.25 -13.39
C VAL A 606 -5.91 -11.47 -12.90
N SER A 607 -4.81 -11.46 -13.65
CA SER A 607 -3.57 -10.78 -13.27
C SER A 607 -3.76 -9.26 -13.19
N ILE A 608 -4.50 -8.65 -14.12
CA ILE A 608 -4.85 -7.21 -14.09
C ILE A 608 -5.59 -6.88 -12.80
N PHE A 609 -6.60 -7.67 -12.47
CA PHE A 609 -7.46 -7.44 -11.31
C PHE A 609 -6.71 -7.64 -9.99
N LEU A 610 -5.84 -8.66 -9.88
CA LEU A 610 -4.96 -8.84 -8.72
C LEU A 610 -4.00 -7.67 -8.53
N LEU A 611 -3.44 -7.16 -9.63
CA LEU A 611 -2.47 -6.07 -9.57
C LEU A 611 -3.13 -4.74 -9.23
N ILE A 612 -4.33 -4.46 -9.75
CA ILE A 612 -5.13 -3.28 -9.34
C ILE A 612 -5.46 -3.31 -7.85
N GLY A 613 -5.73 -4.49 -7.28
CA GLY A 613 -6.03 -4.62 -5.85
C GLY A 613 -4.83 -4.41 -4.93
N LYS A 614 -3.59 -4.48 -5.46
CA LYS A 614 -2.34 -4.39 -4.69
C LYS A 614 -1.48 -3.17 -5.06
N THR A 615 -1.79 -2.47 -6.15
CA THR A 615 -0.98 -1.37 -6.68
C THR A 615 -1.84 -0.18 -7.06
N SER A 616 -1.26 1.02 -6.99
CA SER A 616 -1.93 2.23 -7.45
C SER A 616 -1.99 2.30 -8.97
N GLY A 617 -2.94 3.09 -9.50
CA GLY A 617 -3.02 3.36 -10.94
C GLY A 617 -1.72 3.94 -11.52
N LEU A 618 -0.94 4.67 -10.71
CA LEU A 618 0.39 5.20 -11.09
C LEU A 618 1.47 4.10 -11.15
N ALA A 619 1.46 3.13 -10.23
CA ALA A 619 2.39 2.00 -10.29
C ALA A 619 2.14 1.15 -11.56
N MET A 620 0.88 0.95 -11.94
CA MET A 620 0.49 0.22 -13.15
C MET A 620 1.01 0.87 -14.45
N THR A 621 1.08 2.20 -14.51
CA THR A 621 1.62 2.92 -15.68
C THR A 621 3.14 2.81 -15.73
N LEU A 622 3.83 2.87 -14.59
CA LEU A 622 5.27 2.64 -14.50
C LEU A 622 5.67 1.23 -14.93
N ILE A 623 4.98 0.20 -14.42
CA ILE A 623 5.24 -1.21 -14.77
C ILE A 623 4.92 -1.49 -16.25
N SER A 624 4.00 -0.73 -16.86
CA SER A 624 3.71 -0.83 -18.29
C SER A 624 4.87 -0.41 -19.19
N ILE A 625 5.80 0.43 -18.72
CA ILE A 625 6.95 0.88 -19.51
C ILE A 625 7.84 -0.31 -19.92
N PRO A 626 8.45 -1.07 -18.99
CA PRO A 626 9.31 -2.19 -19.35
C PRO A 626 8.53 -3.27 -20.11
N LYS A 627 7.25 -3.48 -19.81
CA LYS A 627 6.35 -4.37 -20.56
C LYS A 627 6.29 -4.01 -22.04
N ASN A 628 6.05 -2.73 -22.35
CA ASN A 628 5.90 -2.25 -23.72
C ASN A 628 7.22 -2.30 -24.49
N ILE A 629 8.33 -1.93 -23.84
CA ILE A 629 9.69 -2.05 -24.43
C ILE A 629 9.99 -3.50 -24.78
N LEU A 630 9.72 -4.43 -23.86
CA LEU A 630 9.92 -5.86 -24.08
C LEU A 630 9.08 -6.36 -25.27
N LEU A 631 7.82 -5.93 -25.36
CA LEU A 631 6.94 -6.33 -26.46
C LEU A 631 7.41 -5.79 -27.83
N ILE A 632 7.90 -4.55 -27.88
CA ILE A 632 8.49 -3.97 -29.09
C ILE A 632 9.73 -4.78 -29.52
N ALA A 633 10.62 -5.10 -28.57
CA ALA A 633 11.82 -5.89 -28.87
C ALA A 633 11.46 -7.28 -29.42
N ILE A 634 10.50 -7.98 -28.79
CA ILE A 634 10.02 -9.27 -29.24
C ILE A 634 9.36 -9.17 -30.62
N SER A 635 8.56 -8.12 -30.89
CA SER A 635 7.90 -7.98 -32.18
C SER A 635 8.88 -7.71 -33.32
N VAL A 636 9.94 -6.95 -33.07
CA VAL A 636 11.03 -6.74 -34.03
C VAL A 636 11.78 -8.05 -34.31
N ILE A 637 12.05 -8.84 -33.28
CA ILE A 637 12.75 -10.13 -33.45
C ILE A 637 11.90 -11.14 -34.22
N LEU A 638 10.60 -11.23 -33.92
CA LEU A 638 9.71 -12.26 -34.50
C LEU A 638 9.24 -11.92 -35.92
N TRP A 639 8.90 -10.65 -36.19
CA TRP A 639 8.31 -10.23 -37.47
C TRP A 639 9.24 -9.33 -38.30
N HIS A 640 10.48 -9.07 -37.84
CA HIS A 640 11.45 -8.22 -38.53
C HIS A 640 10.86 -6.86 -38.93
N THR A 641 10.05 -6.27 -38.04
CA THR A 641 9.38 -5.00 -38.32
C THR A 641 10.41 -3.87 -38.44
N PRO A 642 10.44 -3.10 -39.53
CA PRO A 642 11.32 -1.96 -39.66
C PRO A 642 10.89 -0.86 -38.67
N ILE A 643 11.83 -0.34 -37.88
CA ILE A 643 11.63 0.80 -37.00
C ILE A 643 12.56 1.91 -37.47
N THR A 644 12.03 3.12 -37.70
CA THR A 644 12.84 4.27 -38.11
C THR A 644 13.54 4.93 -36.92
N SER A 645 14.64 5.64 -37.18
CA SER A 645 15.33 6.41 -36.14
C SER A 645 14.44 7.49 -35.52
N MET A 646 13.51 8.05 -36.31
CA MET A 646 12.53 9.04 -35.83
C MET A 646 11.53 8.43 -34.84
N GLN A 647 11.04 7.21 -35.12
CA GLN A 647 10.20 6.46 -34.19
C GLN A 647 10.89 6.16 -32.87
N LEU A 648 12.14 5.72 -32.96
CA LEU A 648 12.95 5.41 -31.79
C LEU A 648 13.18 6.68 -30.95
N LEU A 649 13.53 7.80 -31.58
CA LEU A 649 13.72 9.07 -30.89
C LEU A 649 12.42 9.55 -30.21
N GLY A 650 11.30 9.55 -30.94
CA GLY A 650 10.00 9.98 -30.41
C GLY A 650 9.56 9.13 -29.22
N TYR A 651 9.69 7.82 -29.33
CA TYR A 651 9.35 6.92 -28.24
C TYR A 651 10.25 7.08 -27.01
N ASN A 652 11.56 7.27 -27.19
CA ASN A 652 12.47 7.51 -26.06
C ASN A 652 12.13 8.81 -25.31
N ILE A 653 11.81 9.89 -26.02
CA ILE A 653 11.39 11.15 -25.39
C ILE A 653 10.08 10.94 -24.62
N ALA A 654 9.11 10.22 -25.18
CA ALA A 654 7.86 9.90 -24.51
C ALA A 654 8.08 9.11 -23.20
N LEU A 655 8.98 8.12 -23.24
CA LEU A 655 9.33 7.30 -22.08
C LEU A 655 10.00 8.10 -20.96
N TRP A 656 11.01 8.91 -21.30
CA TRP A 656 11.71 9.76 -20.32
C TRP A 656 10.75 10.77 -19.68
N SER A 657 9.86 11.36 -20.48
CA SER A 657 8.85 12.30 -19.99
C SER A 657 7.86 11.63 -19.03
N LEU A 658 7.45 10.39 -19.32
CA LEU A 658 6.55 9.63 -18.45
C LEU A 658 7.22 9.24 -17.12
N LEU A 659 8.47 8.79 -17.18
CA LEU A 659 9.27 8.45 -16.00
C LEU A 659 9.46 9.67 -15.10
N PHE A 660 9.79 10.81 -15.70
CA PHE A 660 9.97 12.07 -14.99
C PHE A 660 8.70 12.54 -14.28
N TYR A 661 7.56 12.49 -15.00
CA TYR A 661 6.26 12.84 -14.44
C TYR A 661 5.88 11.94 -13.26
N SER A 662 6.12 10.62 -13.39
CA SER A 662 5.69 9.66 -12.39
C SER A 662 6.57 9.59 -11.14
N ILE A 663 7.87 9.90 -11.24
CA ILE A 663 8.82 9.83 -10.11
C ILE A 663 8.92 11.16 -9.36
N GLY A 664 8.65 12.28 -10.05
CA GLY A 664 8.75 13.63 -9.48
C GLY A 664 10.20 14.15 -9.41
N TRP A 665 10.37 15.46 -9.65
CA TRP A 665 11.68 16.10 -9.77
C TRP A 665 12.56 15.96 -8.51
N ASN A 666 11.93 16.03 -7.33
CA ASN A 666 12.65 15.99 -6.05
C ASN A 666 13.28 14.62 -5.79
N THR A 667 12.57 13.54 -6.13
CA THR A 667 13.05 12.16 -5.99
C THR A 667 14.15 11.83 -7.00
N VAL A 668 14.03 12.32 -8.24
CA VAL A 668 15.08 12.21 -9.27
C VAL A 668 16.36 12.94 -8.82
N LYS A 669 16.22 14.16 -8.28
CA LYS A 669 17.35 14.94 -7.76
C LYS A 669 18.06 14.22 -6.60
N ALA A 670 17.30 13.57 -5.72
CA ALA A 670 17.84 12.77 -4.62
C ALA A 670 18.63 11.54 -5.13
N HIS A 671 18.11 10.81 -6.13
CA HIS A 671 18.79 9.65 -6.72
C HIS A 671 20.06 10.03 -7.50
N ILE A 672 20.03 11.14 -8.25
CA ILE A 672 21.22 11.69 -8.94
C ILE A 672 22.27 12.13 -7.91
N GLY A 673 21.83 12.71 -6.78
CA GLY A 673 22.71 13.02 -5.64
C GLY A 673 23.37 11.76 -5.08
N ALA A 674 22.60 10.70 -4.83
CA ALA A 674 23.11 9.42 -4.33
C ALA A 674 24.10 8.76 -5.31
N LEU A 675 23.82 8.78 -6.62
CA LEU A 675 24.73 8.26 -7.65
C LEU A 675 26.03 9.05 -7.73
N ARG A 676 26.00 10.37 -7.57
CA ARG A 676 27.22 11.20 -7.48
C ARG A 676 28.06 10.86 -6.24
N VAL A 677 27.42 10.60 -5.11
CA VAL A 677 28.11 10.17 -3.88
C VAL A 677 28.75 8.79 -4.06
N LEU A 678 28.08 7.86 -4.74
CA LEU A 678 28.63 6.53 -5.05
C LEU A 678 29.78 6.60 -6.06
N SER A 679 29.65 7.43 -7.10
CA SER A 679 30.73 7.69 -8.07
C SER A 679 31.97 8.26 -7.37
N ARG A 680 31.78 9.23 -6.47
CA ARG A 680 32.87 9.85 -5.71
C ARG A 680 33.51 8.87 -4.71
N LYS A 681 32.73 7.99 -4.08
CA LYS A 681 33.26 6.88 -3.26
C LYS A 681 34.02 5.85 -4.08
N SER A 682 33.62 5.62 -5.33
CA SER A 682 34.34 4.74 -6.26
C SER A 682 35.71 5.33 -6.63
N GLU A 683 35.76 6.61 -6.96
CA GLU A 683 37.01 7.32 -7.25
C GLU A 683 37.91 7.41 -6.01
N GLU A 684 37.37 7.71 -4.82
CA GLU A 684 38.14 7.72 -3.56
C GLU A 684 38.71 6.34 -3.22
N ASN A 685 37.98 5.25 -3.52
CA ASN A 685 38.47 3.88 -3.33
C ASN A 685 39.53 3.47 -4.35
N GLU A 686 39.45 3.92 -5.60
CA GLU A 686 40.49 3.68 -6.61
C GLU A 686 41.79 4.43 -6.27
N VAL A 687 41.70 5.67 -5.76
CA VAL A 687 42.85 6.42 -5.27
C VAL A 687 43.49 5.75 -4.05
N LEU A 688 42.70 5.27 -3.09
CA LEU A 688 43.19 4.53 -1.92
C LEU A 688 43.81 3.17 -2.26
N LEU A 689 43.43 2.55 -3.38
CA LEU A 689 44.04 1.33 -3.89
C LEU A 689 45.33 1.61 -4.68
N ALA A 690 45.41 2.74 -5.37
CA ALA A 690 46.62 3.20 -6.05
C ALA A 690 47.73 3.62 -5.06
N ASP A 691 47.38 4.18 -3.90
CA ASP A 691 48.35 4.53 -2.84
C ASP A 691 48.85 3.31 -2.01
N ARG A 692 48.29 2.11 -2.24
CA ARG A 692 48.67 0.87 -1.55
C ARG A 692 49.49 -0.10 -2.41
N VAL A 693 49.78 0.24 -3.67
CA VAL A 693 50.69 -0.47 -4.58
C VAL A 693 51.95 0.36 -4.74
#